data_AF-A0A0H2L157-F1
#
_entry.id   AF-A0A0H2L157-F1
#
_cell.length_a   1.000
_cell.length_b   1.000
_cell.length_c   1.000
_cell.angle_alpha   90.00
_cell.angle_beta   90.00
_cell.angle_gamma   90.00
#
_symmetry.space_group_name_H-M   'P 1'
#
loop_
_entity.id
_entity.type
_entity.pdbx_description
1 polymer ?
#
loop_
_entity_poly.entity_id
_entity_poly.type
_entity_poly.pdbx_seq_one_letter_code
_entity_poly.pdbx_strand_id
1 'polypeptide(L)'
;MTDYGHPLRFGTFVTPSAPDPEATVGLARLAEDLGYDLVTFQDHPYQPRLLDTWTLLSYVASATERIHVAPDVVNVPMRQPAVLARAAASLDLLSDGRVDLALGAGAFWDAMVSMGVERLTPGESVDALAEAIEVIRAIWGEDGDGELFVPGRHHRLDGATAGPGTTRRIPVWLGALGPRMLRLVGEKADGWLPSLGRVGLDGLRAGNARIDEAATAVGRDPREITRLLNVSGAFGTGDGGGGLGGAPDLAGPPEAWIERLLPLLLEEGVSTLVLATDDERTTCRFAEEVAPVLRDAVAAGRASHGTDTSRVVPLAVRAARRPGIAYDDVPASLAERAVEPGDAAYAGVRSNYLRGGSPGLVLRPRDTAEVVEALAFARGQQVTRTVPLSVRSGGHGISGRSTNDGGIVLDLGALDAVEVLDDAARLVRVGPGARWGEVAAALAPRGWAITSGDYGGVGVGGLATAGGIGFLGRAHGLTIDHVRAVEVVLADGSVVRASAEENPDLFWAVRGAGSQVGIVTSFELVADEVSAVGFAQMVHDASDLAGFLERWGATVEASPRDTTSFLIVGRPRPGQPVVAQSMTMVDSDDPDTVLARLQPFAAISPLLAQATAQIVPYDAVVSAPAPGPHGGRGEPVSRSGLLEHLTPEASARLAGLVASGDTYFFQIRSTGGAASDVPADATAYGHRSANFSVVAMGASRSRLDARWDALADVFEGMYLSFDTDLRPERVADAFPPATLSRLREVKRRVDPTNVFRDNLPVLGPDPLDREPREAAPAPAR
;
A
#
# COMPACT_ATOMS: atom_id res chain seq x y z
N MET A 1 -31.94 22.04 -12.56
CA MET A 1 -31.07 22.66 -11.54
C MET A 1 -29.87 21.77 -11.43
N THR A 2 -28.67 22.31 -11.59
CA THR A 2 -27.49 21.47 -11.84
C THR A 2 -26.53 21.59 -10.69
N ASP A 3 -26.92 21.11 -9.51
CA ASP A 3 -25.98 20.81 -8.43
C ASP A 3 -25.50 19.36 -8.60
N TYR A 4 -24.19 19.19 -8.75
CA TYR A 4 -23.56 17.89 -8.97
C TYR A 4 -23.24 17.13 -7.66
N GLY A 5 -23.57 17.70 -6.50
CA GLY A 5 -23.39 17.06 -5.19
C GLY A 5 -21.95 17.05 -4.68
N HIS A 6 -21.02 17.75 -5.34
CA HIS A 6 -19.62 17.81 -4.92
C HIS A 6 -19.44 18.51 -3.57
N PRO A 7 -18.47 18.10 -2.74
CA PRO A 7 -18.12 18.82 -1.52
C PRO A 7 -17.79 20.29 -1.79
N LEU A 8 -18.33 21.20 -0.98
CA LEU A 8 -18.05 22.63 -1.08
C LEU A 8 -16.65 22.93 -0.54
N ARG A 9 -15.83 23.60 -1.34
CA ARG A 9 -14.46 24.02 -1.02
C ARG A 9 -14.27 25.51 -1.27
N PHE A 10 -13.35 26.10 -0.53
CA PHE A 10 -12.93 27.49 -0.70
C PHE A 10 -11.44 27.56 -0.90
N GLY A 11 -11.00 28.41 -1.82
CA GLY A 11 -9.59 28.69 -2.03
C GLY A 11 -9.30 30.16 -2.25
N THR A 12 -8.01 30.46 -2.37
CA THR A 12 -7.50 31.81 -2.66
C THR A 12 -6.61 31.78 -3.90
N PHE A 13 -6.73 32.77 -4.77
CA PHE A 13 -5.83 32.98 -5.91
C PHE A 13 -4.96 34.20 -5.60
N VAL A 14 -3.68 33.91 -5.30
CA VAL A 14 -2.65 34.88 -4.89
C VAL A 14 -1.72 35.20 -6.05
N THR A 15 -1.32 36.46 -6.17
CA THR A 15 -0.32 36.89 -7.15
C THR A 15 1.07 36.38 -6.75
N PRO A 16 1.79 35.64 -7.62
CA PRO A 16 3.13 35.14 -7.31
C PRO A 16 4.18 36.26 -7.44
N SER A 17 4.17 37.24 -6.54
CA SER A 17 4.97 38.47 -6.62
C SER A 17 6.47 38.20 -6.44
N ALA A 18 7.29 38.48 -7.45
CA ALA A 18 8.76 38.45 -7.32
C ALA A 18 9.35 39.65 -6.54
N PRO A 19 8.76 40.86 -6.61
CA PRO A 19 9.19 41.98 -5.76
C PRO A 19 8.96 41.75 -4.26
N ASP A 20 7.97 40.93 -3.90
CA ASP A 20 7.63 40.62 -2.51
C ASP A 20 7.28 39.12 -2.35
N PRO A 21 8.30 38.24 -2.41
CA PRO A 21 8.08 36.80 -2.37
C PRO A 21 7.65 36.33 -0.97
N GLU A 22 8.08 37.02 0.08
CA GLU A 22 7.71 36.66 1.46
C GLU A 22 6.24 36.96 1.74
N ALA A 23 5.71 38.10 1.28
CA ALA A 23 4.27 38.38 1.40
C ALA A 23 3.43 37.34 0.65
N THR A 24 3.87 36.90 -0.53
CA THR A 24 3.19 35.85 -1.31
C THR A 24 3.06 34.55 -0.50
N VAL A 25 4.13 34.11 0.16
CA VAL A 25 4.11 32.91 1.03
C VAL A 25 3.31 33.16 2.31
N GLY A 26 3.38 34.38 2.85
CA GLY A 26 2.59 34.81 4.01
C GLY A 26 1.08 34.69 3.77
N LEU A 27 0.60 35.12 2.60
CA LEU A 27 -0.80 34.98 2.20
C LEU A 27 -1.25 33.51 2.11
N ALA A 28 -0.39 32.61 1.63
CA ALA A 28 -0.69 31.18 1.58
C ALA A 28 -0.81 30.55 2.98
N ARG A 29 0.07 30.94 3.92
CA ARG A 29 -0.02 30.54 5.33
C ARG A 29 -1.27 31.09 6.00
N LEU A 30 -1.58 32.37 5.75
CA LEU A 30 -2.81 32.98 6.24
C LEU A 30 -4.05 32.23 5.74
N ALA A 31 -4.09 31.84 4.47
CA ALA A 31 -5.19 31.04 3.93
C ALA A 31 -5.33 29.68 4.66
N GLU A 32 -4.22 29.00 4.96
CA GLU A 32 -4.23 27.76 5.75
C GLU A 32 -4.72 27.97 7.19
N ASP A 33 -4.27 29.04 7.85
CA ASP A 33 -4.68 29.37 9.22
C ASP A 33 -6.17 29.70 9.32
N LEU A 34 -6.72 30.33 8.27
CA LEU A 34 -8.14 30.65 8.14
C LEU A 34 -9.00 29.45 7.70
N GLY A 35 -8.40 28.31 7.39
CA GLY A 35 -9.10 27.08 7.02
C GLY A 35 -9.59 27.02 5.57
N TYR A 36 -8.94 27.74 4.64
CA TYR A 36 -9.14 27.51 3.21
C TYR A 36 -8.62 26.13 2.80
N ASP A 37 -9.27 25.52 1.82
CA ASP A 37 -8.95 24.18 1.33
C ASP A 37 -7.83 24.22 0.27
N LEU A 38 -7.68 25.34 -0.46
CA LEU A 38 -6.84 25.46 -1.66
C LEU A 38 -6.19 26.85 -1.77
N VAL A 39 -4.92 26.92 -2.12
CA VAL A 39 -4.25 28.16 -2.58
C VAL A 39 -3.73 27.97 -3.99
N THR A 40 -3.98 28.96 -4.85
CA THR A 40 -3.61 28.93 -6.27
C THR A 40 -2.78 30.12 -6.71
N PHE A 41 -1.99 29.92 -7.76
CA PHE A 41 -1.10 30.95 -8.31
C PHE A 41 -1.08 30.88 -9.84
N GLN A 42 -1.16 32.03 -10.50
CA GLN A 42 -1.04 32.12 -11.96
C GLN A 42 0.31 31.63 -12.48
N ASP A 43 0.31 30.98 -13.65
CA ASP A 43 1.51 30.53 -14.35
C ASP A 43 1.74 31.34 -15.63
N HIS A 44 2.48 32.44 -15.50
CA HIS A 44 2.91 33.28 -16.61
C HIS A 44 4.44 33.43 -16.60
N PRO A 45 5.21 32.41 -17.02
CA PRO A 45 6.68 32.43 -16.93
C PRO A 45 7.37 33.58 -17.68
N TYR A 46 6.67 34.19 -18.64
CA TYR A 46 7.14 35.37 -19.38
C TYR A 46 6.96 36.71 -18.66
N GLN A 47 6.30 36.73 -17.49
CA GLN A 47 6.13 37.95 -16.71
C GLN A 47 7.31 38.13 -15.74
N PRO A 48 8.20 39.13 -15.96
CA PRO A 48 9.45 39.26 -15.18
C PRO A 48 9.22 39.66 -13.72
N ARG A 49 8.00 40.09 -13.36
CA ARG A 49 7.61 40.46 -12.00
C ARG A 49 6.98 39.31 -11.21
N LEU A 50 6.84 38.13 -11.83
CA LEU A 50 6.26 36.96 -11.20
C LEU A 50 7.35 35.94 -10.88
N LEU A 51 7.18 35.22 -9.78
CA LEU A 51 7.96 34.02 -9.46
C LEU A 51 7.58 32.90 -10.43
N ASP A 52 8.50 31.96 -10.68
CA ASP A 52 8.10 30.70 -11.31
C ASP A 52 7.13 29.95 -10.40
N THR A 53 5.97 29.61 -10.95
CA THR A 53 4.87 29.01 -10.20
C THR A 53 5.23 27.66 -9.61
N TRP A 54 5.99 26.79 -10.30
CA TRP A 54 6.32 25.49 -9.73
C TRP A 54 7.23 25.61 -8.50
N THR A 55 8.22 26.48 -8.64
CA THR A 55 9.18 26.75 -7.57
C THR A 55 8.45 27.31 -6.36
N LEU A 56 7.51 28.23 -6.57
CA LEU A 56 6.66 28.78 -5.51
C LEU A 56 5.77 27.71 -4.87
N LEU A 57 5.07 26.88 -5.65
CA LEU A 57 4.21 25.81 -5.12
C LEU A 57 5.02 24.86 -4.22
N SER A 58 6.23 24.50 -4.63
CA SER A 58 7.12 23.63 -3.86
C SER A 58 7.51 24.27 -2.53
N TYR A 59 7.82 25.58 -2.54
CA TYR A 59 8.16 26.33 -1.33
C TYR A 59 6.96 26.46 -0.38
N VAL A 60 5.79 26.85 -0.90
CA VAL A 60 4.55 26.96 -0.12
C VAL A 60 4.14 25.62 0.49
N ALA A 61 4.20 24.53 -0.27
CA ALA A 61 3.89 23.19 0.25
C ALA A 61 4.78 22.79 1.43
N SER A 62 6.07 23.15 1.42
CA SER A 62 6.98 22.93 2.55
C SER A 62 6.75 23.87 3.74
N ALA A 63 6.05 24.99 3.51
CA ALA A 63 5.79 26.03 4.49
C ALA A 63 4.38 25.94 5.10
N THR A 64 3.61 24.91 4.72
CA THR A 64 2.21 24.65 5.09
C THR A 64 2.00 23.15 5.33
N GLU A 65 0.95 22.77 6.04
CA GLU A 65 0.73 21.38 6.50
C GLU A 65 -0.53 20.71 5.95
N ARG A 66 -1.57 21.49 5.62
CA ARG A 66 -2.93 21.01 5.32
C ARG A 66 -3.48 21.54 4.00
N ILE A 67 -3.21 22.81 3.65
CA ILE A 67 -3.80 23.44 2.46
C ILE A 67 -3.28 22.79 1.17
N HIS A 68 -4.18 22.61 0.19
CA HIS A 68 -3.79 22.17 -1.14
C HIS A 68 -3.14 23.31 -1.92
N VAL A 69 -2.18 22.98 -2.78
CA VAL A 69 -1.50 23.94 -3.66
C VAL A 69 -1.76 23.59 -5.13
N ALA A 70 -2.09 24.58 -5.94
CA ALA A 70 -2.31 24.38 -7.36
C ALA A 70 -1.88 25.60 -8.23
N PRO A 71 -1.47 25.39 -9.48
CA PRO A 71 -1.39 26.46 -10.45
C PRO A 71 -2.79 26.89 -10.94
N ASP A 72 -2.96 28.13 -11.40
CA ASP A 72 -4.21 28.67 -11.95
C ASP A 72 -3.99 29.50 -13.22
N VAL A 73 -3.78 28.87 -14.37
CA VAL A 73 -3.53 27.45 -14.61
C VAL A 73 -2.15 27.29 -15.24
N VAL A 74 -1.54 26.10 -15.21
CA VAL A 74 -0.26 25.84 -15.88
C VAL A 74 -0.34 26.25 -17.34
N ASN A 75 0.69 26.94 -17.82
CA ASN A 75 0.88 27.23 -19.21
C ASN A 75 1.60 26.05 -19.91
N VAL A 76 0.83 25.06 -20.37
CA VAL A 76 1.35 23.81 -20.95
C VAL A 76 2.34 24.03 -22.10
N PRO A 77 2.13 24.97 -23.05
CA PRO A 77 3.12 25.27 -24.07
C PRO A 77 4.53 25.58 -23.56
N MET A 78 4.68 26.02 -22.31
CA MET A 78 5.95 26.35 -21.67
C MET A 78 6.48 25.25 -20.75
N ARG A 79 5.74 24.13 -20.56
CA ARG A 79 6.08 23.06 -19.63
C ARG A 79 5.96 21.69 -20.30
N GLN A 80 7.07 20.96 -20.39
CA GLN A 80 7.06 19.62 -20.99
C GLN A 80 6.18 18.66 -20.15
N PRO A 81 5.16 17.99 -20.73
CA PRO A 81 4.14 17.27 -19.94
C PRO A 81 4.65 16.09 -19.11
N ALA A 82 5.63 15.32 -19.60
CA ALA A 82 6.20 14.19 -18.85
C ALA A 82 7.01 14.66 -17.63
N VAL A 83 7.74 15.76 -17.76
CA VAL A 83 8.47 16.42 -16.66
C VAL A 83 7.49 17.02 -15.67
N LEU A 84 6.45 17.70 -16.17
CA LEU A 84 5.37 18.24 -15.34
C LEU A 84 4.68 17.13 -14.51
N ALA A 85 4.37 15.99 -15.13
CA ALA A 85 3.77 14.85 -14.46
C ALA A 85 4.67 14.32 -13.33
N ARG A 86 5.97 14.12 -13.61
CA ARG A 86 6.95 13.69 -12.59
C ARG A 86 7.07 14.71 -11.46
N ALA A 87 7.08 15.99 -11.79
CA ALA A 87 7.19 17.05 -10.80
C ALA A 87 5.94 17.13 -9.91
N ALA A 88 4.74 16.96 -10.48
CA ALA A 88 3.48 16.89 -9.75
C ALA A 88 3.43 15.68 -8.81
N ALA A 89 3.78 14.48 -9.31
CA ALA A 89 3.84 13.29 -8.46
C ALA A 89 4.89 13.41 -7.35
N SER A 90 6.04 14.04 -7.64
CA SER A 90 7.07 14.27 -6.63
C SER A 90 6.58 15.22 -5.54
N LEU A 91 5.92 16.32 -5.92
CA LEU A 91 5.39 17.27 -4.94
C LEU A 91 4.21 16.66 -4.17
N ASP A 92 3.39 15.82 -4.79
CA ASP A 92 2.33 15.05 -4.13
C ASP A 92 2.90 14.15 -3.03
N LEU A 93 3.96 13.39 -3.32
CA LEU A 93 4.66 12.56 -2.33
C LEU A 93 5.31 13.39 -1.22
N LEU A 94 5.89 14.54 -1.55
CA LEU A 94 6.56 15.43 -0.58
C LEU A 94 5.58 16.21 0.31
N SER A 95 4.35 16.39 -0.15
CA SER A 95 3.32 17.18 0.54
C SER A 95 2.21 16.32 1.15
N ASP A 96 2.34 15.00 1.09
CA ASP A 96 1.34 14.03 1.53
C ASP A 96 -0.03 14.23 0.86
N GLY A 97 -0.02 14.32 -0.47
CA GLY A 97 -1.25 14.38 -1.25
C GLY A 97 -1.84 15.78 -1.45
N ARG A 98 -1.11 16.87 -1.24
CA ARG A 98 -1.70 18.23 -1.28
C ARG A 98 -1.59 18.96 -2.63
N VAL A 99 -1.23 18.26 -3.71
CA VAL A 99 -1.05 18.88 -5.04
C VAL A 99 -2.25 18.65 -5.94
N ASP A 100 -2.78 19.71 -6.53
CA ASP A 100 -3.76 19.62 -7.61
C ASP A 100 -3.21 20.28 -8.89
N LEU A 101 -3.62 19.79 -10.07
CA LEU A 101 -3.04 20.22 -11.34
C LEU A 101 -4.09 20.85 -12.25
N ALA A 102 -4.04 22.17 -12.40
CA ALA A 102 -4.82 22.88 -13.40
C ALA A 102 -3.98 23.20 -14.64
N LEU A 103 -4.50 22.93 -15.84
CA LEU A 103 -3.81 23.10 -17.11
C LEU A 103 -4.53 24.09 -18.03
N GLY A 104 -3.76 24.82 -18.83
CA GLY A 104 -4.25 25.72 -19.87
C GLY A 104 -3.45 25.59 -21.17
N ALA A 105 -4.11 25.87 -22.30
CA ALA A 105 -3.52 25.83 -23.62
C ALA A 105 -2.63 27.05 -23.96
N GLY A 106 -2.47 27.99 -23.02
CA GLY A 106 -1.76 29.26 -23.21
C GLY A 106 -2.60 30.34 -23.91
N ALA A 107 -2.47 31.59 -23.48
CA ALA A 107 -3.25 32.72 -24.02
C ALA A 107 -2.40 33.81 -24.69
N PHE A 108 -1.16 34.04 -24.24
CA PHE A 108 -0.33 35.17 -24.66
C PHE A 108 0.81 34.72 -25.58
N TRP A 109 0.46 34.36 -26.82
CA TRP A 109 1.39 33.74 -27.78
C TRP A 109 2.60 34.58 -28.17
N ASP A 110 2.49 35.91 -28.22
CA ASP A 110 3.65 36.76 -28.53
C ASP A 110 4.74 36.66 -27.44
N ALA A 111 4.33 36.61 -26.17
CA ALA A 111 5.23 36.46 -25.03
C ALA A 111 5.80 35.04 -24.89
N MET A 112 5.04 34.01 -25.25
CA MET A 112 5.55 32.63 -25.25
C MET A 112 6.56 32.41 -26.37
N VAL A 113 6.28 32.93 -27.57
CA VAL A 113 7.19 32.82 -28.72
C VAL A 113 8.51 33.55 -28.47
N SER A 114 8.49 34.69 -27.76
CA SER A 114 9.73 35.40 -27.40
C SER A 114 10.63 34.59 -26.46
N MET A 115 10.09 33.58 -25.78
CA MET A 115 10.82 32.62 -24.94
C MET A 115 11.08 31.27 -25.63
N GLY A 116 10.90 31.18 -26.95
CA GLY A 116 11.29 30.00 -27.73
C GLY A 116 10.19 28.94 -27.91
N VAL A 117 8.95 29.22 -27.52
CA VAL A 117 7.81 28.33 -27.79
C VAL A 117 7.39 28.42 -29.26
N GLU A 118 7.14 27.28 -29.90
CA GLU A 118 6.57 27.23 -31.25
C GLU A 118 5.12 27.73 -31.23
N ARG A 119 4.76 28.64 -32.14
CA ARG A 119 3.39 29.15 -32.23
C ARG A 119 2.45 28.09 -32.79
N LEU A 120 1.43 27.73 -32.03
CA LEU A 120 0.36 26.86 -32.48
C LEU A 120 -0.87 27.66 -32.91
N THR A 121 -1.66 27.10 -33.82
CA THR A 121 -3.03 27.60 -34.06
C THR A 121 -3.92 27.32 -32.85
N PRO A 122 -5.06 28.02 -32.68
CA PRO A 122 -5.99 27.72 -31.59
C PRO A 122 -6.46 26.25 -31.58
N GLY A 123 -6.64 25.63 -32.74
CA GLY A 123 -7.01 24.21 -32.84
C GLY A 123 -5.88 23.28 -32.35
N GLU A 124 -4.66 23.49 -32.87
CA GLU A 124 -3.48 22.73 -32.47
C GLU A 124 -3.14 22.90 -30.99
N SER A 125 -3.44 24.06 -30.40
CA SER A 125 -3.23 24.30 -28.96
C SER A 125 -4.13 23.42 -28.08
N VAL A 126 -5.38 23.19 -28.53
CA VAL A 126 -6.29 22.26 -27.83
C VAL A 126 -5.87 20.82 -28.03
N ASP A 127 -5.40 20.47 -29.24
CA ASP A 127 -4.90 19.11 -29.53
C ASP A 127 -3.65 18.79 -28.71
N ALA A 128 -2.69 19.73 -28.63
CA ALA A 128 -1.52 19.61 -27.77
C ALA A 128 -1.92 19.46 -26.29
N LEU A 129 -2.89 20.23 -25.80
CA LEU A 129 -3.36 20.08 -24.42
C LEU A 129 -3.99 18.70 -24.18
N ALA A 130 -4.76 18.16 -25.13
CA ALA A 130 -5.34 16.82 -25.02
C ALA A 130 -4.25 15.73 -24.95
N GLU A 131 -3.24 15.81 -25.81
CA GLU A 131 -2.06 14.92 -25.78
C GLU A 131 -1.27 15.06 -24.46
N ALA A 132 -1.16 16.27 -23.92
CA ALA A 132 -0.48 16.50 -22.64
C ALA A 132 -1.18 15.78 -21.47
N ILE A 133 -2.52 15.78 -21.43
CA ILE A 133 -3.30 15.07 -20.39
C ILE A 133 -3.01 13.56 -20.46
N GLU A 134 -2.97 12.99 -21.66
CA GLU A 134 -2.67 11.56 -21.86
C GLU A 134 -1.25 11.21 -21.38
N VAL A 135 -0.25 12.03 -21.75
CA VAL A 135 1.12 11.85 -21.29
C VAL A 135 1.22 11.94 -19.76
N ILE A 136 0.52 12.90 -19.15
CA ILE A 136 0.54 13.09 -17.69
C ILE A 136 -0.05 11.87 -16.96
N ARG A 137 -1.25 11.43 -17.36
CA ARG A 137 -1.92 10.27 -16.76
C ARG A 137 -1.13 8.97 -16.93
N ALA A 138 -0.54 8.76 -18.11
CA ALA A 138 0.31 7.60 -18.40
C ALA A 138 1.53 7.56 -17.46
N ILE A 139 2.19 8.70 -17.24
CA ILE A 139 3.35 8.78 -16.34
C ILE A 139 2.96 8.48 -14.88
N TRP A 140 1.78 8.87 -14.42
CA TRP A 140 1.28 8.52 -13.08
C TRP A 140 0.88 7.05 -12.93
N GLY A 141 0.89 6.27 -14.00
CA GLY A 141 0.64 4.83 -13.97
C GLY A 141 -0.83 4.46 -13.92
N GLU A 142 -1.75 5.33 -14.35
CA GLU A 142 -3.18 5.00 -14.47
C GLU A 142 -3.42 3.78 -15.41
N ASP A 143 -2.49 3.52 -16.34
CA ASP A 143 -2.55 2.41 -17.31
C ASP A 143 -1.68 1.18 -16.94
N GLY A 144 -1.01 1.18 -15.78
CA GLY A 144 -0.22 0.06 -15.27
C GLY A 144 1.31 0.24 -15.30
N ASP A 145 2.03 -0.84 -14.95
CA ASP A 145 3.49 -0.86 -14.84
C ASP A 145 4.12 -1.31 -16.17
N GLY A 146 4.96 -0.47 -16.79
CA GLY A 146 5.67 -0.82 -18.02
C GLY A 146 6.32 0.35 -18.75
N GLU A 147 6.86 0.07 -19.93
CA GLU A 147 7.23 1.10 -20.90
C GLU A 147 5.96 1.71 -21.51
N LEU A 148 5.92 3.03 -21.54
CA LEU A 148 4.81 3.84 -21.98
C LEU A 148 5.01 4.27 -23.43
N PHE A 149 3.97 4.06 -24.22
CA PHE A 149 3.89 4.47 -25.61
C PHE A 149 2.62 5.28 -25.81
N VAL A 150 2.77 6.61 -25.77
CA VAL A 150 1.67 7.56 -26.00
C VAL A 150 1.94 8.22 -27.35
N PRO A 151 1.13 7.95 -28.39
CA PRO A 151 1.29 8.61 -29.68
C PRO A 151 0.82 10.06 -29.58
N GLY A 152 1.42 10.95 -30.37
CA GLY A 152 0.97 12.33 -30.47
C GLY A 152 1.87 13.17 -31.39
N ARG A 153 1.31 14.25 -31.93
CA ARG A 153 2.01 15.16 -32.84
C ARG A 153 2.84 16.19 -32.06
N HIS A 154 2.31 16.68 -30.94
CA HIS A 154 2.90 17.71 -30.11
C HIS A 154 3.56 17.13 -28.86
N HIS A 155 2.96 16.11 -28.25
CA HIS A 155 3.50 15.39 -27.10
C HIS A 155 3.38 13.88 -27.31
N ARG A 156 4.46 13.14 -27.04
CA ARG A 156 4.49 11.68 -27.18
C ARG A 156 5.43 11.06 -26.16
N LEU A 157 5.16 9.79 -25.83
CA LEU A 157 6.08 8.91 -25.09
C LEU A 157 6.45 7.74 -26.00
N ASP A 158 7.74 7.41 -26.02
CA ASP A 158 8.29 6.29 -26.79
C ASP A 158 9.30 5.54 -25.92
N GLY A 159 8.82 4.51 -25.22
CA GLY A 159 9.64 3.73 -24.28
C GLY A 159 9.91 4.41 -22.94
N ALA A 160 9.13 5.42 -22.54
CA ALA A 160 9.30 6.07 -21.25
C ALA A 160 8.84 5.16 -20.11
N THR A 161 9.49 5.20 -18.94
CA THR A 161 9.00 4.44 -17.76
C THR A 161 7.99 5.27 -16.98
N ALA A 162 6.93 4.64 -16.49
CA ALA A 162 6.01 5.25 -15.53
C ALA A 162 6.71 5.64 -14.22
N GLY A 163 6.06 6.51 -13.45
CA GLY A 163 6.44 6.88 -12.11
C GLY A 163 7.23 8.20 -11.99
N PRO A 164 7.39 8.73 -10.77
CA PRO A 164 6.95 8.13 -9.51
C PRO A 164 5.41 8.06 -9.41
N GLY A 165 4.90 7.05 -8.70
CA GLY A 165 3.47 6.94 -8.40
C GLY A 165 3.00 8.07 -7.48
N THR A 166 1.69 8.22 -7.35
CA THR A 166 1.05 9.26 -6.53
C THR A 166 0.42 8.64 -5.27
N THR A 167 0.27 9.43 -4.21
CA THR A 167 -0.44 9.01 -2.98
C THR A 167 -1.94 8.90 -3.20
N ARG A 168 -2.46 9.73 -4.12
CA ARG A 168 -3.84 9.78 -4.57
C ARG A 168 -3.92 10.18 -6.03
N ARG A 169 -5.12 10.10 -6.62
CA ARG A 169 -5.35 10.64 -7.95
C ARG A 169 -5.27 12.17 -7.89
N ILE A 170 -4.23 12.74 -8.52
CA ILE A 170 -4.11 14.18 -8.71
C ILE A 170 -5.14 14.58 -9.79
N PRO A 171 -6.13 15.44 -9.48
CA PRO A 171 -7.12 15.85 -10.46
C PRO A 171 -6.48 16.75 -11.51
N VAL A 172 -6.92 16.57 -12.76
CA VAL A 172 -6.56 17.44 -13.87
C VAL A 172 -7.70 18.40 -14.15
N TRP A 173 -7.57 19.66 -13.72
CA TRP A 173 -8.53 20.73 -14.01
C TRP A 173 -8.13 21.48 -15.27
N LEU A 174 -9.08 22.02 -16.04
CA LEU A 174 -8.76 22.86 -17.19
C LEU A 174 -9.30 24.28 -17.05
N GLY A 175 -8.43 25.25 -17.30
CA GLY A 175 -8.79 26.64 -17.59
C GLY A 175 -9.31 26.74 -19.03
N ALA A 176 -10.61 26.52 -19.21
CA ALA A 176 -11.22 26.33 -20.52
C ALA A 176 -12.23 27.43 -20.87
N LEU A 177 -12.08 28.02 -22.05
CA LEU A 177 -13.05 28.91 -22.67
C LEU A 177 -13.36 28.45 -24.10
N GLY A 178 -14.61 28.65 -24.52
CA GLY A 178 -15.07 28.34 -25.88
C GLY A 178 -15.36 26.85 -26.13
N PRO A 179 -16.08 26.52 -27.22
CA PRO A 179 -16.74 25.22 -27.35
C PRO A 179 -15.79 24.00 -27.42
N ARG A 180 -14.64 24.12 -28.09
CA ARG A 180 -13.69 22.99 -28.25
C ARG A 180 -13.02 22.63 -26.93
N MET A 181 -12.58 23.62 -26.15
CA MET A 181 -11.99 23.41 -24.83
C MET A 181 -13.02 22.86 -23.83
N LEU A 182 -14.27 23.32 -23.88
CA LEU A 182 -15.34 22.80 -23.02
C LEU A 182 -15.69 21.34 -23.33
N ARG A 183 -15.61 20.91 -24.59
CA ARG A 183 -15.71 19.48 -24.92
C ARG A 183 -14.55 18.68 -24.32
N LEU A 184 -13.33 19.18 -24.45
CA LEU A 184 -12.15 18.54 -23.86
C LEU A 184 -12.28 18.37 -22.34
N VAL A 185 -12.88 19.35 -21.64
CA VAL A 185 -13.23 19.21 -20.22
C VAL A 185 -14.14 18.00 -19.98
N GLY A 186 -15.25 17.92 -20.71
CA GLY A 186 -16.19 16.79 -20.61
C GLY A 186 -15.54 15.44 -20.88
N GLU A 187 -14.65 15.38 -21.86
CA GLU A 187 -14.03 14.14 -22.31
C GLU A 187 -12.88 13.65 -21.42
N LYS A 188 -12.02 14.55 -20.90
CA LYS A 188 -10.72 14.17 -20.30
C LYS A 188 -10.38 14.80 -18.95
N ALA A 189 -11.06 15.87 -18.54
CA ALA A 189 -10.72 16.59 -17.31
C ALA A 189 -11.50 16.08 -16.09
N ASP A 190 -10.94 16.34 -14.91
CA ASP A 190 -11.56 16.11 -13.60
C ASP A 190 -12.20 17.39 -13.04
N GLY A 191 -11.98 18.54 -13.68
CA GLY A 191 -12.60 19.80 -13.28
C GLY A 191 -12.51 20.92 -14.32
N TRP A 192 -13.39 21.91 -14.17
CA TRP A 192 -13.42 23.13 -14.97
C TRP A 192 -13.15 24.34 -14.08
N LEU A 193 -12.17 25.18 -14.43
CA LEU A 193 -11.77 26.37 -13.66
C LEU A 193 -11.78 27.64 -14.54
N PRO A 194 -12.96 28.23 -14.81
CA PRO A 194 -13.08 29.56 -15.41
C PRO A 194 -12.95 30.68 -14.37
N SER A 195 -12.85 31.92 -14.85
CA SER A 195 -13.03 33.13 -14.03
C SER A 195 -14.37 33.79 -14.35
N LEU A 196 -15.13 34.16 -13.31
CA LEU A 196 -16.48 34.72 -13.45
C LEU A 196 -16.48 35.97 -14.33
N GLY A 197 -15.58 36.92 -14.07
CA GLY A 197 -15.46 38.15 -14.88
C GLY A 197 -15.11 37.93 -16.36
N ARG A 198 -14.63 36.74 -16.75
CA ARG A 198 -14.35 36.38 -18.16
C ARG A 198 -15.50 35.63 -18.82
N VAL A 199 -16.15 34.72 -18.10
CA VAL A 199 -17.17 33.83 -18.66
C VAL A 199 -18.59 34.41 -18.54
N GLY A 200 -18.85 35.18 -17.48
CA GLY A 200 -20.19 35.66 -17.13
C GLY A 200 -21.15 34.52 -16.76
N LEU A 201 -22.33 34.87 -16.24
CA LEU A 201 -23.33 33.87 -15.80
C LEU A 201 -23.90 33.05 -16.96
N ASP A 202 -24.24 33.70 -18.08
CA ASP A 202 -24.78 33.00 -19.25
C ASP A 202 -23.74 32.07 -19.88
N GLY A 203 -22.47 32.47 -19.88
CA GLY A 203 -21.37 31.63 -20.34
C GLY A 203 -21.11 30.45 -19.40
N LEU A 204 -21.27 30.64 -18.08
CA LEU A 204 -21.16 29.57 -17.09
C LEU A 204 -22.21 28.48 -17.34
N ARG A 205 -23.48 28.88 -17.46
CA ARG A 205 -24.62 28.00 -17.82
C ARG A 205 -24.38 27.23 -19.12
N ALA A 206 -24.03 27.97 -20.16
CA ALA A 206 -23.81 27.39 -21.49
C ALA A 206 -22.53 26.53 -21.54
N GLY A 207 -21.57 26.78 -20.63
CA GLY A 207 -20.39 25.96 -20.43
C GLY A 207 -20.70 24.63 -19.78
N ASN A 208 -21.43 24.65 -18.66
CA ASN A 208 -21.92 23.45 -17.97
C ASN A 208 -22.66 22.52 -18.93
N ALA A 209 -23.64 23.05 -19.69
CA ALA A 209 -24.41 22.23 -20.63
C ALA A 209 -23.52 21.52 -21.68
N ARG A 210 -22.48 22.20 -22.18
CA ARG A 210 -21.54 21.61 -23.16
C ARG A 210 -20.62 20.57 -22.55
N ILE A 211 -20.17 20.80 -21.32
CA ILE A 211 -19.34 19.85 -20.58
C ILE A 211 -20.14 18.58 -20.31
N ASP A 212 -21.38 18.72 -19.86
CA ASP A 212 -22.26 17.60 -19.53
C ASP A 212 -22.62 16.78 -20.77
N GLU A 213 -22.91 17.45 -21.90
CA GLU A 213 -23.13 16.81 -23.20
C GLU A 213 -21.90 16.01 -23.63
N ALA A 214 -20.71 16.61 -23.55
CA ALA A 214 -19.47 15.96 -23.94
C ALA A 214 -19.10 14.79 -23.02
N ALA A 215 -19.27 14.93 -21.70
CA ALA A 215 -19.06 13.86 -20.73
C ALA A 215 -20.01 12.68 -21.01
N THR A 216 -21.30 12.96 -21.18
CA THR A 216 -22.31 11.93 -21.47
C THR A 216 -22.01 11.24 -22.81
N ALA A 217 -21.56 11.97 -23.83
CA ALA A 217 -21.23 11.42 -25.15
C ALA A 217 -20.11 10.37 -25.11
N VAL A 218 -19.20 10.45 -24.13
CA VAL A 218 -18.15 9.46 -23.90
C VAL A 218 -18.47 8.48 -22.75
N GLY A 219 -19.69 8.52 -22.22
CA GLY A 219 -20.17 7.60 -21.18
C GLY A 219 -19.75 7.96 -19.75
N ARG A 220 -19.22 9.16 -19.51
CA ARG A 220 -18.91 9.67 -18.17
C ARG A 220 -20.14 10.25 -17.50
N ASP A 221 -20.21 10.13 -16.17
CA ASP A 221 -21.20 10.88 -15.40
C ASP A 221 -20.68 12.34 -15.26
N PRO A 222 -21.48 13.37 -15.58
CA PRO A 222 -21.07 14.77 -15.40
C PRO A 222 -20.60 15.14 -14.00
N ARG A 223 -21.05 14.40 -12.97
CA ARG A 223 -20.60 14.52 -11.58
C ARG A 223 -19.17 14.04 -11.35
N GLU A 224 -18.52 13.41 -12.32
CA GLU A 224 -17.07 13.14 -12.25
C GLU A 224 -16.21 14.40 -12.39
N ILE A 225 -16.80 15.50 -12.89
CA ILE A 225 -16.07 16.71 -13.25
C ILE A 225 -16.45 17.78 -12.23
N THR A 226 -15.50 18.29 -11.46
CA THR A 226 -15.73 19.36 -10.47
C THR A 226 -15.92 20.71 -11.17
N ARG A 227 -16.75 21.60 -10.61
CA ARG A 227 -16.91 22.97 -11.12
C ARG A 227 -16.25 23.94 -10.14
N LEU A 228 -15.11 24.49 -10.54
CA LEU A 228 -14.38 25.51 -9.80
C LEU A 228 -14.69 26.87 -10.42
N LEU A 229 -14.57 27.95 -9.65
CA LEU A 229 -14.80 29.29 -10.18
C LEU A 229 -13.90 30.31 -9.47
N ASN A 230 -13.11 31.02 -10.27
CA ASN A 230 -12.40 32.21 -9.82
C ASN A 230 -13.38 33.39 -9.69
N VAL A 231 -13.43 34.00 -8.51
CA VAL A 231 -14.25 35.18 -8.19
C VAL A 231 -13.37 36.29 -7.62
N SER A 232 -13.69 37.53 -7.93
CA SER A 232 -13.00 38.71 -7.41
C SER A 232 -13.99 39.65 -6.69
N GLY A 233 -13.53 40.41 -5.71
CA GLY A 233 -14.38 41.37 -5.04
C GLY A 233 -13.70 42.20 -3.98
N ALA A 234 -14.40 43.23 -3.53
CA ALA A 234 -13.99 44.07 -2.40
C ALA A 234 -15.16 44.33 -1.45
N PHE A 235 -14.90 44.24 -0.13
CA PHE A 235 -15.89 44.60 0.87
C PHE A 235 -15.98 46.13 1.03
N GLY A 236 -17.19 46.69 1.00
CA GLY A 236 -17.45 48.13 1.20
C GLY A 236 -18.18 48.82 0.04
N THR A 237 -18.30 50.16 0.12
CA THR A 237 -19.13 51.00 -0.79
C THR A 237 -18.34 51.77 -1.85
N GLY A 238 -17.02 51.54 -1.98
CA GLY A 238 -16.16 52.25 -2.92
C GLY A 238 -15.78 51.40 -4.14
N ASP A 239 -15.48 52.08 -5.26
CA ASP A 239 -14.91 51.51 -6.49
C ASP A 239 -13.55 50.84 -6.18
N GLY A 240 -13.58 49.62 -5.65
CA GLY A 240 -12.42 48.79 -5.39
C GLY A 240 -11.85 48.29 -6.71
N GLY A 241 -10.55 48.54 -6.92
CA GLY A 241 -9.81 48.23 -8.13
C GLY A 241 -10.02 46.78 -8.58
N GLY A 242 -10.48 46.64 -9.81
CA GLY A 242 -10.71 45.38 -10.49
C GLY A 242 -9.55 44.41 -10.43
N GLY A 243 -9.83 43.18 -9.99
CA GLY A 243 -8.97 42.04 -10.31
C GLY A 243 -8.85 41.87 -11.83
N LEU A 244 -7.63 41.64 -12.31
CA LEU A 244 -7.26 41.25 -13.69
C LEU A 244 -8.01 41.97 -14.85
N GLY A 245 -8.38 43.25 -14.68
CA GLY A 245 -8.77 44.14 -15.78
C GLY A 245 -10.27 44.45 -15.99
N GLY A 246 -11.14 44.33 -14.98
CA GLY A 246 -12.59 44.66 -15.09
C GLY A 246 -13.22 45.22 -13.79
N ALA A 247 -14.54 45.44 -13.74
CA ALA A 247 -15.23 45.74 -12.47
C ALA A 247 -15.23 44.50 -11.55
N PRO A 248 -15.22 44.65 -10.21
CA PRO A 248 -15.23 43.51 -9.29
C PRO A 248 -16.52 42.67 -9.44
N ASP A 249 -16.40 41.35 -9.39
CA ASP A 249 -17.58 40.46 -9.47
C ASP A 249 -18.51 40.64 -8.25
N LEU A 250 -17.90 40.88 -7.08
CA LEU A 250 -18.57 41.02 -5.79
C LEU A 250 -18.22 42.37 -5.15
N ALA A 251 -19.24 43.06 -4.62
CA ALA A 251 -19.09 44.33 -3.93
C ALA A 251 -20.18 44.48 -2.85
N GLY A 252 -19.89 45.27 -1.81
CA GLY A 252 -20.81 45.52 -0.71
C GLY A 252 -20.49 44.72 0.56
N PRO A 253 -21.45 44.57 1.48
CA PRO A 253 -21.27 43.83 2.73
C PRO A 253 -21.34 42.29 2.50
N PRO A 254 -20.91 41.46 3.48
CA PRO A 254 -20.92 40.00 3.37
C PRO A 254 -22.24 39.39 2.93
N GLU A 255 -23.37 39.93 3.39
CA GLU A 255 -24.70 39.44 3.03
C GLU A 255 -24.95 39.54 1.53
N ALA A 256 -24.45 40.59 0.88
CA ALA A 256 -24.54 40.77 -0.57
C ALA A 256 -23.64 39.79 -1.34
N TRP A 257 -22.51 39.38 -0.76
CA TRP A 257 -21.67 38.32 -1.34
C TRP A 257 -22.37 36.98 -1.25
N ILE A 258 -22.95 36.65 -0.09
CA ILE A 258 -23.70 35.41 0.14
C ILE A 258 -24.87 35.31 -0.85
N GLU A 259 -25.66 36.38 -1.00
CA GLU A 259 -26.80 36.44 -1.92
C GLU A 259 -26.39 36.18 -3.38
N ARG A 260 -25.21 36.66 -3.80
CA ARG A 260 -24.70 36.46 -5.17
C ARG A 260 -24.06 35.11 -5.40
N LEU A 261 -23.37 34.57 -4.39
CA LEU A 261 -22.62 33.32 -4.51
C LEU A 261 -23.52 32.09 -4.35
N LEU A 262 -24.54 32.16 -3.49
CA LEU A 262 -25.38 31.00 -3.20
C LEU A 262 -26.07 30.39 -4.43
N PRO A 263 -26.63 31.19 -5.38
CA PRO A 263 -27.18 30.63 -6.62
C PRO A 263 -26.14 29.92 -7.48
N LEU A 264 -24.87 30.37 -7.48
CA LEU A 264 -23.80 29.71 -8.23
C LEU A 264 -23.54 28.31 -7.68
N LEU A 265 -23.66 28.14 -6.36
CA LEU A 265 -23.42 26.88 -5.66
C LEU A 265 -24.59 25.90 -5.82
N LEU A 266 -25.83 26.38 -5.69
CA LEU A 266 -27.04 25.53 -5.70
C LEU A 266 -27.66 25.32 -7.09
N GLU A 267 -27.48 26.26 -8.02
CA GLU A 267 -28.14 26.22 -9.33
C GLU A 267 -27.17 25.97 -10.48
N GLU A 268 -25.95 26.54 -10.40
CA GLU A 268 -24.92 26.45 -11.44
C GLU A 268 -23.85 25.39 -11.16
N GLY A 269 -23.97 24.68 -10.04
CA GLY A 269 -23.15 23.51 -9.70
C GLY A 269 -21.71 23.81 -9.31
N VAL A 270 -21.37 25.08 -9.06
CA VAL A 270 -20.06 25.48 -8.55
C VAL A 270 -19.86 24.86 -7.18
N SER A 271 -18.72 24.21 -6.97
CA SER A 271 -18.39 23.54 -5.71
C SER A 271 -17.05 23.97 -5.14
N THR A 272 -16.20 24.65 -5.92
CA THR A 272 -15.00 25.31 -5.41
C THR A 272 -15.00 26.78 -5.78
N LEU A 273 -15.04 27.66 -4.79
CA LEU A 273 -14.90 29.11 -5.00
C LEU A 273 -13.46 29.51 -4.69
N VAL A 274 -12.77 30.09 -5.67
CA VAL A 274 -11.39 30.56 -5.53
C VAL A 274 -11.40 32.09 -5.55
N LEU A 275 -11.11 32.69 -4.40
CA LEU A 275 -11.13 34.14 -4.20
C LEU A 275 -9.82 34.77 -4.69
N ALA A 276 -9.87 35.52 -5.77
CA ALA A 276 -8.73 36.25 -6.31
C ALA A 276 -8.52 37.57 -5.56
N THR A 277 -7.54 37.60 -4.66
CA THR A 277 -7.17 38.78 -3.88
C THR A 277 -5.77 38.63 -3.29
N ASP A 278 -5.04 39.75 -3.19
CA ASP A 278 -3.80 39.87 -2.39
C ASP A 278 -4.06 40.65 -1.08
N ASP A 279 -5.31 41.06 -0.82
CA ASP A 279 -5.69 41.80 0.39
C ASP A 279 -6.03 40.84 1.53
N GLU A 280 -5.18 40.86 2.57
CA GLU A 280 -5.35 40.06 3.79
C GLU A 280 -6.72 40.28 4.44
N ARG A 281 -7.20 41.53 4.46
CA ARG A 281 -8.49 41.85 5.11
C ARG A 281 -9.65 41.20 4.39
N THR A 282 -9.67 41.25 3.06
CA THR A 282 -10.68 40.58 2.25
C THR A 282 -10.61 39.06 2.43
N THR A 283 -9.40 38.50 2.52
CA THR A 283 -9.19 37.07 2.79
C THR A 283 -9.76 36.66 4.16
N CYS A 284 -9.41 37.37 5.23
CA CYS A 284 -9.94 37.09 6.57
C CYS A 284 -11.46 37.21 6.61
N ARG A 285 -12.01 38.32 6.10
CA ARG A 285 -13.46 38.56 6.16
C ARG A 285 -14.27 37.54 5.36
N PHE A 286 -13.77 37.09 4.21
CA PHE A 286 -14.45 36.03 3.47
C PHE A 286 -14.47 34.72 4.26
N ALA A 287 -13.34 34.33 4.85
CA ALA A 287 -13.25 33.12 5.65
C ALA A 287 -14.11 33.16 6.92
N GLU A 288 -14.20 34.31 7.58
CA GLU A 288 -14.91 34.47 8.85
C GLU A 288 -16.40 34.75 8.68
N GLU A 289 -16.78 35.58 7.70
CA GLU A 289 -18.15 36.12 7.58
C GLU A 289 -18.96 35.49 6.42
N VAL A 290 -18.32 34.96 5.37
CA VAL A 290 -19.00 34.48 4.15
C VAL A 290 -18.98 32.95 4.02
N ALA A 291 -17.80 32.33 4.09
CA ALA A 291 -17.63 30.90 3.83
C ALA A 291 -18.45 29.99 4.78
N PRO A 292 -18.50 30.23 6.12
CA PRO A 292 -19.28 29.39 7.04
C PRO A 292 -20.78 29.47 6.73
N VAL A 293 -21.29 30.66 6.45
CA VAL A 293 -22.71 30.88 6.11
C VAL A 293 -23.07 30.18 4.80
N LEU A 294 -22.18 30.22 3.79
CA LEU A 294 -22.38 29.48 2.54
C LEU A 294 -22.35 27.97 2.77
N ARG A 295 -21.47 27.43 3.63
CA ARG A 295 -21.46 25.99 3.97
C ARG A 295 -22.80 25.54 4.53
N ASP A 296 -23.31 26.28 5.52
CA ASP A 296 -24.60 25.97 6.16
C ASP A 296 -25.77 26.10 5.18
N ALA A 297 -25.80 27.17 4.37
CA ALA A 297 -26.84 27.42 3.39
C ALA A 297 -26.86 26.37 2.27
N VAL A 298 -25.69 25.93 1.79
CA VAL A 298 -25.59 24.88 0.77
C VAL A 298 -26.01 23.53 1.33
N ALA A 299 -25.59 23.18 2.56
CA ALA A 299 -26.01 21.95 3.21
C ALA A 299 -27.54 21.89 3.39
N ALA A 300 -28.15 22.98 3.88
CA ALA A 300 -29.60 23.09 4.02
C ALA A 300 -30.32 23.04 2.66
N GLY A 301 -29.80 23.76 1.66
CA GLY A 301 -30.31 23.78 0.30
C GLY A 301 -30.32 22.39 -0.33
N ARG A 302 -29.19 21.67 -0.28
CA ARG A 302 -29.07 20.30 -0.80
C ARG A 302 -30.00 19.31 -0.12
N ALA A 303 -30.11 19.38 1.21
CA ALA A 303 -31.05 18.55 1.97
C ALA A 303 -32.51 18.81 1.54
N SER A 304 -32.87 20.08 1.30
CA SER A 304 -34.22 20.45 0.87
C SER A 304 -34.55 20.01 -0.57
N HIS A 305 -33.55 20.04 -1.47
CA HIS A 305 -33.70 19.66 -2.88
C HIS A 305 -33.56 18.15 -3.11
N GLY A 306 -33.07 17.40 -2.12
CA GLY A 306 -32.75 15.98 -2.28
C GLY A 306 -31.59 15.76 -3.26
N THR A 307 -30.61 16.66 -3.27
CA THR A 307 -29.43 16.55 -4.15
C THR A 307 -28.67 15.26 -3.84
N ASP A 308 -28.41 14.45 -4.87
CA ASP A 308 -27.62 13.24 -4.73
C ASP A 308 -26.13 13.58 -4.53
N THR A 309 -25.63 13.33 -3.32
CA THR A 309 -24.22 13.52 -2.93
C THR A 309 -23.46 12.19 -2.86
N SER A 310 -23.98 11.12 -3.44
CA SER A 310 -23.30 9.83 -3.47
C SER A 310 -22.01 9.90 -4.30
N ARG A 311 -21.03 9.08 -3.91
CA ARG A 311 -19.75 8.97 -4.62
C ARG A 311 -19.99 8.43 -6.03
N VAL A 312 -19.46 9.15 -7.02
CA VAL A 312 -19.41 8.67 -8.40
C VAL A 312 -18.10 7.94 -8.64
N VAL A 313 -18.19 6.69 -9.09
CA VAL A 313 -17.02 5.91 -9.51
C VAL A 313 -16.62 6.38 -10.91
N PRO A 314 -15.39 6.91 -11.11
CA PRO A 314 -14.95 7.44 -12.39
C PRO A 314 -15.06 6.41 -13.52
N LEU A 315 -15.33 6.85 -14.75
CA LEU A 315 -15.41 5.96 -15.91
C LEU A 315 -14.14 5.12 -16.08
N ALA A 316 -12.96 5.69 -15.84
CA ALA A 316 -11.68 4.98 -15.95
C ALA A 316 -11.62 3.77 -14.99
N VAL A 317 -12.07 3.95 -13.74
CA VAL A 317 -12.16 2.89 -12.73
C VAL A 317 -13.20 1.85 -13.14
N ARG A 318 -14.41 2.31 -13.55
CA ARG A 318 -15.48 1.43 -14.02
C ARG A 318 -15.07 0.59 -15.24
N ALA A 319 -14.30 1.17 -16.16
CA ALA A 319 -13.80 0.48 -17.35
C ALA A 319 -12.73 -0.58 -17.02
N ALA A 320 -12.02 -0.43 -15.90
CA ALA A 320 -11.01 -1.39 -15.43
C ALA A 320 -11.59 -2.53 -14.56
N ARG A 321 -12.88 -2.46 -14.18
CA ARG A 321 -13.58 -3.51 -13.42
C ARG A 321 -13.48 -4.88 -14.12
N ARG A 322 -13.26 -5.92 -13.31
CA ARG A 322 -13.21 -7.32 -13.75
C ARG A 322 -14.60 -7.96 -13.77
N PRO A 323 -14.95 -8.78 -14.77
CA PRO A 323 -16.23 -9.48 -14.81
C PRO A 323 -16.35 -10.48 -13.64
N GLY A 324 -17.58 -10.70 -13.17
CA GLY A 324 -17.89 -11.67 -12.12
C GLY A 324 -17.89 -11.12 -10.68
N ILE A 325 -17.52 -9.85 -10.48
CA ILE A 325 -17.63 -9.16 -9.20
C ILE A 325 -18.77 -8.13 -9.30
N ALA A 326 -19.72 -8.16 -8.36
CA ALA A 326 -20.78 -7.16 -8.28
C ALA A 326 -20.31 -5.92 -7.49
N TYR A 327 -19.50 -5.06 -8.11
CA TYR A 327 -18.92 -3.87 -7.48
C TYR A 327 -19.96 -2.92 -6.88
N ASP A 328 -21.12 -2.81 -7.51
CA ASP A 328 -22.18 -1.91 -7.07
C ASP A 328 -22.95 -2.45 -5.84
N ASP A 329 -22.72 -3.71 -5.47
CA ASP A 329 -23.28 -4.36 -4.28
C ASP A 329 -22.29 -4.39 -3.10
N VAL A 330 -21.14 -3.70 -3.19
CA VAL A 330 -20.19 -3.57 -2.08
C VAL A 330 -20.90 -2.88 -0.90
N PRO A 331 -20.85 -3.46 0.33
CA PRO A 331 -21.47 -2.85 1.50
C PRO A 331 -21.02 -1.41 1.73
N ALA A 332 -21.95 -0.53 2.11
CA ALA A 332 -21.70 0.90 2.25
C ALA A 332 -20.58 1.22 3.28
N SER A 333 -20.46 0.42 4.33
CA SER A 333 -19.38 0.44 5.33
C SER A 333 -17.99 0.24 4.72
N LEU A 334 -17.88 -0.55 3.65
CA LEU A 334 -16.63 -0.91 2.99
C LEU A 334 -16.32 -0.02 1.78
N ALA A 335 -17.32 0.61 1.18
CA ALA A 335 -17.22 1.31 -0.10
C ALA A 335 -16.18 2.45 -0.11
N GLU A 336 -16.00 3.14 1.03
CA GLU A 336 -15.01 4.22 1.14
C GLU A 336 -13.57 3.69 1.03
N ARG A 337 -13.29 2.51 1.59
CA ARG A 337 -11.95 1.89 1.67
C ARG A 337 -11.76 0.77 0.67
N ALA A 338 -12.75 0.50 -0.17
CA ALA A 338 -12.65 -0.39 -1.31
C ALA A 338 -11.75 0.24 -2.37
N VAL A 339 -10.84 -0.57 -2.92
CA VAL A 339 -9.91 -0.15 -3.97
C VAL A 339 -10.15 -1.02 -5.20
N GLU A 340 -10.56 -0.37 -6.28
CA GLU A 340 -10.82 -0.98 -7.58
C GLU A 340 -9.61 -0.79 -8.52
N PRO A 341 -9.46 -1.62 -9.57
CA PRO A 341 -8.56 -1.34 -10.67
C PRO A 341 -8.80 0.06 -11.24
N GLY A 342 -7.73 0.81 -11.47
CA GLY A 342 -7.78 2.20 -11.94
C GLY A 342 -7.85 3.25 -10.82
N ASP A 343 -8.13 2.86 -9.56
CA ASP A 343 -7.93 3.77 -8.43
C ASP A 343 -6.43 4.03 -8.24
N ALA A 344 -6.05 5.26 -7.86
CA ALA A 344 -4.64 5.60 -7.62
C ALA A 344 -3.98 4.75 -6.53
N ALA A 345 -4.75 4.35 -5.51
CA ALA A 345 -4.27 3.49 -4.43
C ALA A 345 -4.00 2.04 -4.89
N TYR A 346 -4.55 1.62 -6.04
CA TYR A 346 -4.53 0.22 -6.49
C TYR A 346 -3.12 -0.33 -6.65
N ALA A 347 -2.18 0.47 -7.19
CA ALA A 347 -0.78 0.07 -7.33
C ALA A 347 -0.13 -0.31 -5.99
N GLY A 348 -0.49 0.38 -4.91
CA GLY A 348 0.03 0.12 -3.57
C GLY A 348 -0.56 -1.12 -2.88
N VAL A 349 -1.70 -1.62 -3.37
CA VAL A 349 -2.45 -2.71 -2.74
C VAL A 349 -2.66 -3.93 -3.62
N ARG A 350 -2.22 -3.93 -4.88
CA ARG A 350 -2.41 -5.08 -5.80
C ARG A 350 -1.43 -6.23 -5.56
N SER A 351 -0.22 -5.94 -5.10
CA SER A 351 0.87 -6.91 -4.98
C SER A 351 1.15 -7.28 -3.52
N ASN A 352 1.90 -8.35 -3.33
CA ASN A 352 2.48 -8.71 -2.04
C ASN A 352 4.01 -8.46 -2.08
N TYR A 353 4.72 -8.76 -0.98
CA TYR A 353 6.14 -8.42 -0.82
C TYR A 353 7.02 -8.94 -1.98
N LEU A 354 6.79 -10.17 -2.46
CA LEU A 354 7.65 -10.85 -3.45
C LEU A 354 6.94 -11.23 -4.75
N ARG A 355 5.60 -11.15 -4.81
CA ARG A 355 4.79 -11.56 -5.96
C ARG A 355 3.81 -10.48 -6.39
N GLY A 356 3.72 -10.30 -7.70
CA GLY A 356 2.72 -9.44 -8.32
C GLY A 356 1.31 -10.02 -8.18
N GLY A 357 0.32 -9.13 -8.15
CA GLY A 357 -1.09 -9.49 -8.20
C GLY A 357 -1.90 -8.51 -9.03
N SER A 358 -3.08 -8.92 -9.44
CA SER A 358 -4.04 -8.09 -10.18
C SER A 358 -5.48 -8.36 -9.72
N PRO A 359 -5.76 -8.20 -8.41
CA PRO A 359 -7.09 -8.47 -7.86
C PRO A 359 -8.14 -7.59 -8.53
N GLY A 360 -9.33 -8.13 -8.74
CA GLY A 360 -10.46 -7.35 -9.24
C GLY A 360 -10.98 -6.35 -8.21
N LEU A 361 -10.80 -6.61 -6.91
CA LEU A 361 -11.23 -5.72 -5.83
C LEU A 361 -10.41 -5.95 -4.56
N VAL A 362 -10.00 -4.88 -3.88
CA VAL A 362 -9.40 -4.96 -2.53
C VAL A 362 -10.34 -4.30 -1.52
N LEU A 363 -10.80 -5.08 -0.54
CA LEU A 363 -11.61 -4.59 0.58
C LEU A 363 -10.72 -4.43 1.80
N ARG A 364 -10.75 -3.26 2.45
CA ARG A 364 -9.86 -2.90 3.57
C ARG A 364 -10.65 -2.64 4.86
N PRO A 365 -11.27 -3.68 5.45
CA PRO A 365 -12.09 -3.56 6.66
C PRO A 365 -11.26 -2.95 7.81
N ARG A 366 -11.89 -2.15 8.68
CA ARG A 366 -11.25 -1.53 9.86
C ARG A 366 -11.57 -2.21 11.19
N ASP A 367 -12.56 -3.11 11.20
CA ASP A 367 -12.98 -3.85 12.38
C ASP A 367 -13.55 -5.22 11.99
N THR A 368 -13.87 -6.03 13.00
CA THR A 368 -14.42 -7.39 12.83
C THR A 368 -15.76 -7.40 12.11
N ALA A 369 -16.63 -6.40 12.31
CA ALA A 369 -17.94 -6.37 11.65
C ALA A 369 -17.78 -6.16 10.15
N GLU A 370 -16.89 -5.26 9.74
CA GLU A 370 -16.55 -5.06 8.34
C GLU A 370 -15.86 -6.29 7.71
N VAL A 371 -15.08 -7.07 8.47
CA VAL A 371 -14.54 -8.37 7.99
C VAL A 371 -15.67 -9.36 7.69
N VAL A 372 -16.69 -9.44 8.55
CA VAL A 372 -17.87 -10.30 8.34
C VAL A 372 -18.62 -9.88 7.08
N GLU A 373 -18.86 -8.59 6.90
CA GLU A 373 -19.54 -8.05 5.71
C GLU A 373 -18.72 -8.29 4.43
N ALA A 374 -17.40 -8.07 4.47
CA ALA A 374 -16.51 -8.31 3.35
C ALA A 374 -16.48 -9.80 2.95
N LEU A 375 -16.46 -10.70 3.93
CA LEU A 375 -16.51 -12.14 3.69
C LEU A 375 -17.87 -12.57 3.12
N ALA A 376 -18.98 -12.04 3.67
CA ALA A 376 -20.31 -12.32 3.16
C ALA A 376 -20.46 -11.86 1.70
N PHE A 377 -19.98 -10.65 1.38
CA PHE A 377 -19.94 -10.14 0.02
C PHE A 377 -19.10 -11.05 -0.90
N ALA A 378 -17.86 -11.35 -0.52
CA ALA A 378 -16.98 -12.19 -1.32
C ALA A 378 -17.57 -13.59 -1.57
N ARG A 379 -18.16 -14.21 -0.54
CA ARG A 379 -18.82 -15.51 -0.63
C ARG A 379 -20.03 -15.48 -1.58
N GLY A 380 -20.79 -14.38 -1.59
CA GLY A 380 -21.88 -14.17 -2.54
C GLY A 380 -21.42 -14.25 -4.00
N GLN A 381 -20.22 -13.74 -4.29
CA GLN A 381 -19.61 -13.82 -5.62
C GLN A 381 -19.01 -15.21 -5.93
N GLN A 382 -18.52 -15.90 -4.90
CA GLN A 382 -17.92 -17.25 -5.02
C GLN A 382 -18.91 -18.35 -5.38
N VAL A 383 -20.22 -18.07 -5.43
CA VAL A 383 -21.24 -19.02 -5.91
C VAL A 383 -20.95 -19.49 -7.34
N THR A 384 -20.30 -18.65 -8.16
CA THR A 384 -19.83 -19.02 -9.51
C THR A 384 -18.49 -19.77 -9.50
N ARG A 385 -17.81 -19.82 -8.34
CA ARG A 385 -16.44 -20.30 -8.09
C ARG A 385 -15.33 -19.68 -8.95
N THR A 386 -15.65 -18.69 -9.80
CA THR A 386 -14.71 -18.02 -10.72
C THR A 386 -13.98 -16.82 -10.11
N VAL A 387 -14.39 -16.33 -8.94
CA VAL A 387 -13.76 -15.20 -8.24
C VAL A 387 -12.92 -15.74 -7.07
N PRO A 388 -11.57 -15.70 -7.15
CA PRO A 388 -10.70 -16.06 -6.03
C PRO A 388 -10.91 -15.15 -4.81
N LEU A 389 -10.66 -15.68 -3.62
CA LEU A 389 -10.62 -14.91 -2.37
C LEU A 389 -9.25 -15.13 -1.73
N SER A 390 -8.55 -14.04 -1.45
CA SER A 390 -7.31 -14.05 -0.69
C SER A 390 -7.46 -13.18 0.55
N VAL A 391 -6.79 -13.56 1.64
CA VAL A 391 -6.77 -12.80 2.89
C VAL A 391 -5.35 -12.29 3.11
N ARG A 392 -5.21 -11.01 3.41
CA ARG A 392 -3.94 -10.33 3.59
C ARG A 392 -3.83 -9.70 4.96
N SER A 393 -2.75 -10.04 5.67
CA SER A 393 -2.23 -9.27 6.80
C SER A 393 -1.09 -8.38 6.33
N GLY A 394 0.17 -8.82 6.49
CA GLY A 394 1.34 -8.03 6.07
C GLY A 394 1.81 -8.23 4.63
N GLY A 395 1.19 -9.12 3.85
CA GLY A 395 1.59 -9.38 2.47
C GLY A 395 2.96 -10.05 2.30
N HIS A 396 3.54 -10.61 3.37
CA HIS A 396 4.88 -11.23 3.36
C HIS A 396 4.94 -12.70 2.94
N GLY A 397 3.79 -13.33 2.70
CA GLY A 397 3.73 -14.75 2.33
C GLY A 397 4.42 -15.04 0.99
N ILE A 398 5.51 -15.80 1.01
CA ILE A 398 6.34 -16.10 -0.16
C ILE A 398 5.55 -16.83 -1.26
N SER A 399 4.52 -17.58 -0.86
CA SER A 399 3.63 -18.31 -1.77
C SER A 399 2.74 -17.43 -2.64
N GLY A 400 2.54 -16.15 -2.31
CA GLY A 400 1.67 -15.26 -3.09
C GLY A 400 0.20 -15.23 -2.69
N ARG A 401 -0.22 -16.11 -1.78
CA ARG A 401 -1.63 -16.36 -1.40
C ARG A 401 -2.35 -15.18 -0.71
N SER A 402 -1.63 -14.09 -0.45
CA SER A 402 -2.20 -12.85 0.07
C SER A 402 -2.62 -11.88 -1.05
N THR A 403 -2.58 -12.32 -2.31
CA THR A 403 -3.12 -11.63 -3.49
C THR A 403 -3.56 -12.67 -4.53
N ASN A 404 -4.23 -12.23 -5.58
CA ASN A 404 -4.72 -13.08 -6.66
C ASN A 404 -4.85 -12.31 -7.98
N ASP A 405 -5.32 -12.99 -9.03
CA ASP A 405 -5.67 -12.40 -10.31
C ASP A 405 -7.19 -12.42 -10.50
N GLY A 406 -7.78 -11.24 -10.68
CA GLY A 406 -9.20 -11.05 -10.95
C GLY A 406 -10.16 -11.32 -9.79
N GLY A 407 -9.67 -11.68 -8.60
CA GLY A 407 -10.47 -12.00 -7.42
C GLY A 407 -10.63 -10.85 -6.43
N ILE A 408 -11.04 -11.19 -5.22
CA ILE A 408 -11.21 -10.27 -4.10
C ILE A 408 -10.07 -10.50 -3.10
N VAL A 409 -9.48 -9.42 -2.59
CA VAL A 409 -8.53 -9.45 -1.47
C VAL A 409 -9.17 -8.78 -0.27
N LEU A 410 -9.26 -9.50 0.85
CA LEU A 410 -9.60 -8.95 2.16
C LEU A 410 -8.30 -8.55 2.86
N ASP A 411 -8.04 -7.25 2.95
CA ASP A 411 -6.83 -6.69 3.54
C ASP A 411 -7.07 -6.19 4.96
N LEU A 412 -6.56 -6.95 5.92
CA LEU A 412 -6.69 -6.71 7.36
C LEU A 412 -5.68 -5.68 7.88
N GLY A 413 -4.91 -5.02 7.01
CA GLY A 413 -3.86 -4.09 7.39
C GLY A 413 -4.30 -2.92 8.27
N ALA A 414 -5.61 -2.62 8.34
CA ALA A 414 -6.15 -1.59 9.22
C ALA A 414 -6.50 -2.08 10.64
N LEU A 415 -6.48 -3.39 10.88
CA LEU A 415 -6.62 -3.97 12.21
C LEU A 415 -5.21 -4.18 12.79
N ASP A 416 -4.51 -3.09 13.09
CA ASP A 416 -3.08 -3.05 13.46
C ASP A 416 -2.80 -2.60 14.91
N ALA A 417 -3.84 -2.46 15.73
CA ALA A 417 -3.71 -2.03 17.12
C ALA A 417 -2.88 -3.02 17.97
N VAL A 418 -2.09 -2.47 18.89
CA VAL A 418 -1.34 -3.19 19.93
C VAL A 418 -1.76 -2.63 21.29
N GLU A 419 -2.44 -3.42 22.09
CA GLU A 419 -3.04 -3.03 23.37
C GLU A 419 -2.56 -3.95 24.50
N VAL A 420 -2.06 -3.39 25.61
CA VAL A 420 -1.77 -4.17 26.82
C VAL A 420 -3.06 -4.35 27.61
N LEU A 421 -3.52 -5.59 27.75
CA LEU A 421 -4.76 -5.92 28.47
C LEU A 421 -4.55 -6.08 29.98
N ASP A 422 -3.43 -6.72 30.34
CA ASP A 422 -3.08 -7.00 31.74
C ASP A 422 -1.56 -6.94 31.89
N ASP A 423 -1.10 -5.99 32.70
CA ASP A 423 0.32 -5.75 32.89
C ASP A 423 1.00 -6.85 33.73
N ALA A 424 0.30 -7.35 34.75
CA ALA A 424 0.81 -8.39 35.64
C ALA A 424 0.88 -9.75 34.93
N ALA A 425 -0.09 -10.04 34.08
CA ALA A 425 -0.09 -11.25 33.25
C ALA A 425 0.72 -11.11 31.96
N ARG A 426 1.24 -9.90 31.65
CA ARG A 426 1.90 -9.54 30.38
C ARG A 426 1.06 -9.92 29.16
N LEU A 427 -0.26 -9.77 29.29
CA LEU A 427 -1.22 -10.14 28.25
C LEU A 427 -1.44 -8.96 27.31
N VAL A 428 -1.19 -9.18 26.03
CA VAL A 428 -1.25 -8.17 24.97
C VAL A 428 -2.25 -8.61 23.91
N ARG A 429 -3.14 -7.71 23.52
CA ARG A 429 -4.00 -7.85 22.35
C ARG A 429 -3.34 -7.23 21.13
N VAL A 430 -3.26 -7.98 20.05
CA VAL A 430 -2.60 -7.56 18.81
C VAL A 430 -3.52 -7.82 17.63
N GLY A 431 -3.70 -6.82 16.78
CA GLY A 431 -4.44 -6.94 15.53
C GLY A 431 -3.65 -7.72 14.45
N PRO A 432 -4.32 -8.47 13.57
CA PRO A 432 -3.67 -9.26 12.50
C PRO A 432 -2.91 -8.40 11.50
N GLY A 433 -3.29 -7.14 11.34
CA GLY A 433 -2.73 -6.15 10.43
C GLY A 433 -1.41 -5.56 10.91
N ALA A 434 -1.07 -5.67 12.20
CA ALA A 434 0.15 -5.12 12.79
C ALA A 434 1.42 -5.76 12.20
N ARG A 435 2.54 -5.05 12.28
CA ARG A 435 3.88 -5.54 11.91
C ARG A 435 4.67 -5.92 13.15
N TRP A 436 5.47 -6.98 13.08
CA TRP A 436 6.24 -7.43 14.26
C TRP A 436 7.23 -6.40 14.79
N GLY A 437 7.77 -5.53 13.92
CA GLY A 437 8.60 -4.41 14.37
C GLY A 437 7.84 -3.33 15.14
N GLU A 438 6.57 -3.09 14.79
CA GLU A 438 5.70 -2.17 15.53
C GLU A 438 5.31 -2.77 16.89
N VAL A 439 5.01 -4.08 16.92
CA VAL A 439 4.75 -4.81 18.17
C VAL A 439 5.98 -4.77 19.08
N ALA A 440 7.17 -5.04 18.55
CA ALA A 440 8.41 -4.99 19.33
C ALA A 440 8.66 -3.58 19.89
N ALA A 441 8.52 -2.54 19.08
CA ALA A 441 8.68 -1.16 19.51
C ALA A 441 7.66 -0.73 20.58
N ALA A 442 6.40 -1.19 20.48
CA ALA A 442 5.36 -0.88 21.45
C ALA A 442 5.59 -1.55 22.83
N LEU A 443 6.24 -2.72 22.85
CA LEU A 443 6.51 -3.49 24.06
C LEU A 443 7.88 -3.17 24.69
N ALA A 444 8.85 -2.68 23.90
CA ALA A 444 10.20 -2.36 24.36
C ALA A 444 10.28 -1.48 25.62
N PRO A 445 9.45 -0.42 25.80
CA PRO A 445 9.48 0.39 27.02
C PRO A 445 9.18 -0.37 28.32
N ARG A 446 8.57 -1.57 28.23
CA ARG A 446 8.26 -2.45 29.37
C ARG A 446 9.29 -3.54 29.59
N GLY A 447 10.33 -3.61 28.75
CA GLY A 447 11.28 -4.73 28.74
C GLY A 447 10.60 -6.05 28.35
N TRP A 448 9.59 -5.97 27.47
CA TRP A 448 8.85 -7.13 27.00
C TRP A 448 9.11 -7.39 25.52
N ALA A 449 9.08 -8.67 25.15
CA ALA A 449 9.07 -9.08 23.76
C ALA A 449 8.12 -10.26 23.56
N ILE A 450 7.68 -10.43 22.32
CA ILE A 450 7.00 -11.64 21.86
C ILE A 450 7.87 -12.21 20.74
N THR A 451 8.21 -13.49 20.87
CA THR A 451 8.91 -14.24 19.82
C THR A 451 8.18 -14.11 18.47
N SER A 452 8.90 -13.73 17.43
CA SER A 452 8.34 -13.41 16.11
C SER A 452 9.15 -14.03 14.97
N GLY A 453 9.51 -13.26 13.95
CA GLY A 453 10.43 -13.65 12.87
C GLY A 453 11.82 -13.03 13.03
N ASP A 454 12.55 -12.91 11.91
CA ASP A 454 13.84 -12.24 11.78
C ASP A 454 13.75 -10.90 11.02
N TYR A 455 12.52 -10.47 10.69
CA TYR A 455 12.27 -9.24 9.94
C TYR A 455 11.00 -8.55 10.44
N GLY A 456 11.11 -7.26 10.80
CA GLY A 456 10.03 -6.51 11.44
C GLY A 456 8.83 -6.22 10.53
N GLY A 457 8.99 -6.27 9.21
CA GLY A 457 7.90 -6.01 8.25
C GLY A 457 6.89 -7.14 8.08
N VAL A 458 7.14 -8.31 8.69
CA VAL A 458 6.20 -9.43 8.62
C VAL A 458 4.93 -9.09 9.40
N GLY A 459 3.76 -9.38 8.82
CA GLY A 459 2.47 -9.16 9.48
C GLY A 459 2.17 -10.22 10.55
N VAL A 460 1.53 -9.79 11.64
CA VAL A 460 1.19 -10.65 12.78
C VAL A 460 0.30 -11.81 12.36
N GLY A 461 -0.79 -11.55 11.62
CA GLY A 461 -1.81 -12.57 11.35
C GLY A 461 -1.28 -13.83 10.65
N GLY A 462 -0.47 -13.67 9.61
CA GLY A 462 0.08 -14.81 8.88
C GLY A 462 1.12 -15.60 9.68
N LEU A 463 1.94 -14.92 10.48
CA LEU A 463 3.01 -15.57 11.25
C LEU A 463 2.46 -16.25 12.51
N ALA A 464 1.60 -15.57 13.27
CA ALA A 464 0.97 -16.05 14.50
C ALA A 464 -0.07 -17.17 14.27
N THR A 465 -0.30 -17.58 13.02
CA THR A 465 -1.18 -18.72 12.67
C THR A 465 -0.47 -19.86 11.97
N ALA A 466 0.79 -19.69 11.58
CA ALA A 466 1.59 -20.71 10.89
C ALA A 466 2.65 -21.36 11.79
N GLY A 467 3.08 -20.66 12.84
CA GLY A 467 4.10 -21.13 13.78
C GLY A 467 4.85 -19.95 14.38
N GLY A 468 5.67 -19.30 13.54
CA GLY A 468 6.51 -18.18 13.95
C GLY A 468 7.88 -18.63 14.44
N ILE A 469 8.81 -18.75 13.49
CA ILE A 469 10.21 -19.12 13.72
C ILE A 469 11.07 -17.86 13.64
N GLY A 470 11.58 -17.42 14.78
CA GLY A 470 12.43 -16.25 14.93
C GLY A 470 13.50 -16.42 16.00
N PHE A 471 14.24 -15.35 16.29
CA PHE A 471 15.44 -15.42 17.14
C PHE A 471 15.17 -15.83 18.60
N LEU A 472 14.00 -15.49 19.14
CA LEU A 472 13.58 -15.89 20.50
C LEU A 472 12.99 -17.30 20.54
N GLY A 473 12.88 -17.99 19.39
CA GLY A 473 12.24 -19.29 19.24
C GLY A 473 12.78 -20.37 20.18
N ARG A 474 14.10 -20.42 20.33
CA ARG A 474 14.77 -21.42 21.19
C ARG A 474 14.61 -21.12 22.67
N ALA A 475 14.62 -19.85 23.06
CA ALA A 475 14.56 -19.44 24.46
C ALA A 475 13.12 -19.53 25.01
N HIS A 476 12.14 -19.04 24.23
CA HIS A 476 10.77 -18.81 24.70
C HIS A 476 9.70 -19.67 24.02
N GLY A 477 9.98 -20.20 22.82
CA GLY A 477 9.03 -21.00 22.03
C GLY A 477 8.64 -20.34 20.70
N LEU A 478 7.77 -20.99 19.93
CA LEU A 478 7.23 -20.40 18.70
C LEU A 478 6.19 -19.33 19.02
N THR A 479 5.92 -18.40 18.11
CA THR A 479 4.89 -17.36 18.33
C THR A 479 3.53 -17.95 18.72
N ILE A 480 3.14 -19.06 18.09
CA ILE A 480 1.88 -19.77 18.39
C ILE A 480 1.81 -20.30 19.83
N ASP A 481 2.93 -20.49 20.51
CA ASP A 481 3.00 -20.98 21.90
C ASP A 481 2.67 -19.88 22.91
N HIS A 482 2.74 -18.61 22.49
CA HIS A 482 2.39 -17.44 23.29
C HIS A 482 0.93 -17.02 23.12
N VAL A 483 0.24 -17.51 22.09
CA VAL A 483 -1.18 -17.23 21.86
C VAL A 483 -2.00 -17.90 22.96
N ARG A 484 -2.90 -17.14 23.58
CA ARG A 484 -3.84 -17.61 24.62
C ARG A 484 -5.28 -17.65 24.12
N ALA A 485 -5.64 -16.68 23.29
CA ALA A 485 -6.93 -16.67 22.63
C ALA A 485 -6.87 -15.93 21.29
N VAL A 486 -7.84 -16.21 20.43
CA VAL A 486 -8.06 -15.50 19.17
C VAL A 486 -9.54 -15.22 18.98
N GLU A 487 -9.85 -14.12 18.30
CA GLU A 487 -11.15 -13.88 17.68
C GLU A 487 -11.07 -14.28 16.21
N VAL A 488 -12.01 -15.10 15.74
CA VAL A 488 -12.00 -15.68 14.39
C VAL A 488 -13.36 -15.49 13.72
N VAL A 489 -13.34 -14.98 12.49
CA VAL A 489 -14.48 -15.00 11.57
C VAL A 489 -14.43 -16.30 10.75
N LEU A 490 -15.43 -17.15 10.91
CA LEU A 490 -15.55 -18.44 10.21
C LEU A 490 -16.13 -18.27 8.79
N ALA A 491 -16.11 -19.34 8.00
CA ALA A 491 -16.55 -19.32 6.60
C ALA A 491 -18.02 -18.92 6.41
N ASP A 492 -18.87 -19.20 7.40
CA ASP A 492 -20.28 -18.79 7.42
C ASP A 492 -20.49 -17.32 7.83
N GLY A 493 -19.45 -16.65 8.33
CA GLY A 493 -19.47 -15.27 8.83
C GLY A 493 -19.72 -15.16 10.33
N SER A 494 -19.86 -16.27 11.06
CA SER A 494 -19.93 -16.24 12.52
C SER A 494 -18.60 -15.80 13.12
N VAL A 495 -18.67 -14.99 14.18
CA VAL A 495 -17.52 -14.56 14.98
C VAL A 495 -17.46 -15.45 16.22
N VAL A 496 -16.34 -16.11 16.43
CA VAL A 496 -16.11 -16.97 17.59
C VAL A 496 -14.80 -16.62 18.28
N ARG A 497 -14.75 -16.84 19.59
CA ARG A 497 -13.49 -16.86 20.34
C ARG A 497 -12.97 -18.28 20.42
N ALA A 498 -11.67 -18.46 20.25
CA ALA A 498 -11.01 -19.75 20.43
C ALA A 498 -9.84 -19.63 21.42
N SER A 499 -9.88 -20.43 22.50
CA SER A 499 -8.86 -20.56 23.55
C SER A 499 -8.73 -22.03 23.98
N ALA A 500 -8.00 -22.32 25.06
CA ALA A 500 -7.96 -23.67 25.61
C ALA A 500 -9.31 -24.13 26.23
N GLU A 501 -10.15 -23.18 26.63
CA GLU A 501 -11.42 -23.41 27.32
C GLU A 501 -12.64 -23.23 26.38
N GLU A 502 -12.50 -22.45 25.32
CA GLU A 502 -13.57 -22.13 24.36
C GLU A 502 -13.15 -22.51 22.94
N ASN A 503 -13.95 -23.31 22.23
CA ASN A 503 -13.60 -23.83 20.88
C ASN A 503 -12.16 -24.41 20.77
N PRO A 504 -11.75 -25.34 21.66
CA PRO A 504 -10.35 -25.75 21.80
C PRO A 504 -9.78 -26.49 20.58
N ASP A 505 -10.62 -27.13 19.78
CA ASP A 505 -10.22 -27.78 18.54
C ASP A 505 -9.94 -26.78 17.41
N LEU A 506 -10.70 -25.69 17.34
CA LEU A 506 -10.40 -24.55 16.48
C LEU A 506 -9.14 -23.82 16.97
N PHE A 507 -8.98 -23.61 18.28
CA PHE A 507 -7.79 -22.99 18.85
C PHE A 507 -6.51 -23.80 18.58
N TRP A 508 -6.61 -25.12 18.62
CA TRP A 508 -5.56 -26.03 18.17
C TRP A 508 -5.23 -25.83 16.69
N ALA A 509 -6.24 -25.74 15.82
CA ALA A 509 -6.06 -25.58 14.38
C ALA A 509 -5.45 -24.22 13.99
N VAL A 510 -5.88 -23.14 14.63
CA VAL A 510 -5.37 -21.78 14.39
C VAL A 510 -3.86 -21.70 14.64
N ARG A 511 -3.35 -22.43 15.63
CA ARG A 511 -1.93 -22.51 15.98
C ARG A 511 -1.18 -23.48 15.06
N GLY A 512 -0.99 -23.09 13.80
CA GLY A 512 -0.20 -23.83 12.79
C GLY A 512 -0.92 -24.03 11.46
N ALA A 513 -2.25 -23.91 11.42
CA ALA A 513 -3.06 -24.04 10.22
C ALA A 513 -4.16 -22.97 10.11
N GLY A 514 -3.98 -21.78 10.71
CA GLY A 514 -5.07 -20.79 10.81
C GLY A 514 -5.67 -20.35 9.48
N SER A 515 -4.86 -20.26 8.42
CA SER A 515 -5.37 -19.91 7.07
C SER A 515 -6.38 -20.91 6.51
N GLN A 516 -6.51 -22.10 7.11
CA GLN A 516 -7.42 -23.16 6.67
C GLN A 516 -8.81 -23.07 7.31
N VAL A 517 -8.97 -22.34 8.41
CA VAL A 517 -10.11 -22.48 9.33
C VAL A 517 -10.86 -21.17 9.60
N GLY A 518 -10.31 -20.01 9.22
CA GLY A 518 -10.99 -18.73 9.40
C GLY A 518 -10.08 -17.51 9.18
N ILE A 519 -10.66 -16.32 9.38
CA ILE A 519 -9.96 -15.04 9.39
C ILE A 519 -9.80 -14.61 10.84
N VAL A 520 -8.57 -14.61 11.36
CA VAL A 520 -8.29 -14.12 12.71
C VAL A 520 -8.31 -12.59 12.72
N THR A 521 -9.16 -11.98 13.54
CA THR A 521 -9.34 -10.52 13.67
C THR A 521 -8.67 -9.94 14.91
N SER A 522 -8.32 -10.78 15.89
CA SER A 522 -7.58 -10.37 17.08
C SER A 522 -6.81 -11.54 17.70
N PHE A 523 -5.63 -11.27 18.22
CA PHE A 523 -4.82 -12.22 19.00
C PHE A 523 -4.63 -11.71 20.41
N GLU A 524 -4.75 -12.57 21.40
CA GLU A 524 -4.29 -12.33 22.77
C GLU A 524 -3.05 -13.19 23.02
N LEU A 525 -1.90 -12.55 23.24
CA LEU A 525 -0.60 -13.19 23.42
C LEU A 525 0.01 -12.81 24.77
N VAL A 526 0.76 -13.72 25.37
CA VAL A 526 1.59 -13.43 26.55
C VAL A 526 2.99 -13.07 26.11
N ALA A 527 3.46 -11.89 26.54
CA ALA A 527 4.82 -11.45 26.33
C ALA A 527 5.78 -11.99 27.40
N ASP A 528 7.04 -12.16 27.00
CA ASP A 528 8.15 -12.53 27.88
C ASP A 528 8.94 -11.29 28.28
N GLU A 529 9.63 -11.40 29.42
CA GLU A 529 10.60 -10.39 29.83
C GLU A 529 11.89 -10.60 29.05
N VAL A 530 12.20 -9.62 28.20
CA VAL A 530 13.40 -9.60 27.36
C VAL A 530 13.98 -8.19 27.45
N SER A 531 15.17 -8.10 28.04
CA SER A 531 15.95 -6.87 28.15
C SER A 531 16.66 -6.58 26.83
N ALA A 532 17.88 -6.03 26.88
CA ALA A 532 18.74 -6.06 25.71
C ALA A 532 19.22 -7.49 25.41
N VAL A 533 19.55 -7.74 24.14
CA VAL A 533 20.05 -9.01 23.63
C VAL A 533 21.41 -8.81 22.98
N GLY A 534 22.28 -9.80 23.10
CA GLY A 534 23.49 -9.88 22.28
C GLY A 534 23.14 -10.27 20.85
N PHE A 535 23.54 -9.47 19.86
CA PHE A 535 23.32 -9.78 18.45
C PHE A 535 24.63 -9.64 17.67
N ALA A 536 24.95 -10.66 16.87
CA ALA A 536 26.14 -10.70 16.06
C ALA A 536 25.89 -11.15 14.63
N GLN A 537 26.59 -10.51 13.68
CA GLN A 537 26.65 -10.92 12.29
C GLN A 537 28.09 -11.27 11.94
N MET A 538 28.28 -12.45 11.36
CA MET A 538 29.60 -12.98 11.01
C MET A 538 29.58 -13.49 9.58
N VAL A 539 30.68 -13.26 8.85
CA VAL A 539 30.89 -13.76 7.48
C VAL A 539 31.99 -14.81 7.51
N HIS A 540 31.61 -16.04 7.27
CA HIS A 540 32.45 -17.24 7.35
C HIS A 540 32.98 -17.64 5.98
N ASP A 541 34.22 -18.13 5.95
CA ASP A 541 34.71 -18.94 4.82
C ASP A 541 34.06 -20.32 4.85
N ALA A 542 33.14 -20.53 3.92
CA ALA A 542 32.44 -21.80 3.73
C ALA A 542 32.86 -22.49 2.42
N SER A 543 34.13 -22.35 2.02
CA SER A 543 34.68 -23.06 0.86
C SER A 543 34.51 -24.58 0.95
N ASP A 544 34.59 -25.14 2.16
CA ASP A 544 34.08 -26.48 2.51
C ASP A 544 32.68 -26.35 3.12
N LEU A 545 31.66 -26.15 2.27
CA LEU A 545 30.30 -25.91 2.75
C LEU A 545 29.73 -27.12 3.50
N ALA A 546 30.01 -28.35 3.05
CA ALA A 546 29.51 -29.54 3.72
C ALA A 546 30.04 -29.66 5.15
N GLY A 547 31.36 -29.57 5.34
CA GLY A 547 31.93 -29.61 6.68
C GLY A 547 31.57 -28.39 7.52
N PHE A 548 31.40 -27.21 6.89
CA PHE A 548 30.90 -26.02 7.59
C PHE A 548 29.49 -26.23 8.16
N LEU A 549 28.56 -26.75 7.36
CA LEU A 549 27.18 -27.00 7.78
C LEU A 549 27.11 -28.00 8.95
N GLU A 550 27.90 -29.08 8.89
CA GLU A 550 28.00 -30.08 9.96
C GLU A 550 28.50 -29.43 11.27
N ARG A 551 29.62 -28.69 11.21
CA ARG A 551 30.18 -28.01 12.40
C ARG A 551 29.24 -26.95 12.96
N TRP A 552 28.57 -26.19 12.09
CA TRP A 552 27.59 -25.18 12.50
C TRP A 552 26.37 -25.83 13.17
N GLY A 553 25.83 -26.90 12.60
CA GLY A 553 24.73 -27.67 13.20
C GLY A 553 25.08 -28.21 14.58
N ALA A 554 26.23 -28.87 14.70
CA ALA A 554 26.72 -29.37 15.99
C ALA A 554 26.93 -28.25 17.03
N THR A 555 27.37 -27.06 16.57
CA THR A 555 27.52 -25.89 17.45
C THR A 555 26.17 -25.37 17.92
N VAL A 556 25.16 -25.31 17.04
CA VAL A 556 23.78 -24.94 17.39
C VAL A 556 23.22 -25.89 18.45
N GLU A 557 23.34 -27.20 18.24
CA GLU A 557 22.82 -28.23 19.15
C GLU A 557 23.53 -28.23 20.51
N ALA A 558 24.84 -27.99 20.53
CA ALA A 558 25.62 -27.87 21.76
C ALA A 558 25.39 -26.54 22.51
N SER A 559 24.81 -25.53 21.84
CA SER A 559 24.56 -24.22 22.44
C SER A 559 23.36 -24.26 23.39
N PRO A 560 23.41 -23.52 24.51
CA PRO A 560 22.24 -23.34 25.36
C PRO A 560 21.07 -22.70 24.60
N ARG A 561 19.85 -22.93 25.10
CA ARG A 561 18.62 -22.48 24.43
C ARG A 561 18.48 -20.95 24.35
N ASP A 562 19.25 -20.22 25.15
CA ASP A 562 19.38 -18.75 25.11
C ASP A 562 20.05 -18.25 23.81
N THR A 563 20.62 -19.14 22.99
CA THR A 563 21.40 -18.78 21.81
C THR A 563 20.78 -19.33 20.54
N THR A 564 20.41 -18.46 19.61
CA THR A 564 19.83 -18.81 18.31
C THR A 564 20.72 -18.31 17.19
N SER A 565 21.04 -19.18 16.22
CA SER A 565 21.85 -18.82 15.04
C SER A 565 21.10 -19.13 13.75
N PHE A 566 21.06 -18.19 12.82
CA PHE A 566 20.56 -18.36 11.46
C PHE A 566 21.70 -18.21 10.47
N LEU A 567 21.62 -18.93 9.36
CA LEU A 567 22.63 -18.99 8.32
C LEU A 567 22.03 -18.62 6.96
N ILE A 568 22.68 -17.74 6.20
CA ILE A 568 22.35 -17.44 4.80
C ILE A 568 23.58 -17.71 3.93
N VAL A 569 23.38 -18.44 2.84
CA VAL A 569 24.38 -18.73 1.81
C VAL A 569 23.84 -18.25 0.47
N GLY A 570 24.60 -17.38 -0.20
CA GLY A 570 24.25 -16.88 -1.53
C GLY A 570 24.69 -17.83 -2.64
N ARG A 571 24.34 -17.48 -3.89
CA ARG A 571 24.79 -18.22 -5.07
C ARG A 571 26.34 -18.27 -5.15
N PRO A 572 26.96 -19.45 -5.33
CA PRO A 572 28.39 -19.53 -5.62
C PRO A 572 28.76 -18.73 -6.88
N ARG A 573 29.90 -18.03 -6.84
CA ARG A 573 30.41 -17.24 -7.96
C ARG A 573 31.74 -17.83 -8.44
N PRO A 574 31.95 -18.04 -9.76
CA PRO A 574 33.21 -18.56 -10.27
C PRO A 574 34.40 -17.72 -9.81
N GLY A 575 35.43 -18.37 -9.25
CA GLY A 575 36.66 -17.71 -8.79
C GLY A 575 36.54 -16.96 -7.45
N GLN A 576 35.40 -17.04 -6.75
CA GLN A 576 35.23 -16.49 -5.40
C GLN A 576 34.96 -17.62 -4.40
N PRO A 577 35.44 -17.50 -3.14
CA PRO A 577 35.10 -18.45 -2.10
C PRO A 577 33.59 -18.43 -1.81
N VAL A 578 33.04 -19.56 -1.40
CA VAL A 578 31.67 -19.64 -0.89
C VAL A 578 31.64 -18.98 0.48
N VAL A 579 30.68 -18.08 0.70
CA VAL A 579 30.55 -17.34 1.95
C VAL A 579 29.25 -17.70 2.67
N ALA A 580 29.35 -17.88 3.98
CA ALA A 580 28.25 -18.14 4.87
C ALA A 580 28.04 -16.94 5.80
N GLN A 581 26.87 -16.32 5.77
CA GLN A 581 26.53 -15.23 6.68
C GLN A 581 25.71 -15.78 7.83
N SER A 582 26.25 -15.73 9.06
CA SER A 582 25.50 -16.14 10.24
C SER A 582 25.01 -14.93 11.04
N MET A 583 23.76 -14.95 11.45
CA MET A 583 23.15 -13.99 12.38
C MET A 583 22.84 -14.74 13.67
N THR A 584 23.52 -14.39 14.75
CA THR A 584 23.41 -15.11 16.03
C THR A 584 22.94 -14.15 17.12
N MET A 585 21.87 -14.53 17.80
CA MET A 585 21.29 -13.80 18.92
C MET A 585 21.46 -14.59 20.21
N VAL A 586 21.79 -13.89 21.28
CA VAL A 586 21.89 -14.40 22.65
C VAL A 586 20.91 -13.61 23.49
N ASP A 587 19.96 -14.30 24.11
CA ASP A 587 18.96 -13.73 25.03
C ASP A 587 19.60 -13.40 26.38
N SER A 588 20.46 -12.38 26.39
CA SER A 588 21.18 -11.85 27.53
C SER A 588 21.78 -10.49 27.19
N ASP A 589 21.82 -9.58 28.16
CA ASP A 589 22.53 -8.31 28.11
C ASP A 589 23.86 -8.33 28.87
N ASP A 590 24.27 -9.49 29.41
CA ASP A 590 25.55 -9.68 30.08
C ASP A 590 26.68 -9.88 29.05
N PRO A 591 27.66 -8.98 28.94
CA PRO A 591 28.71 -9.06 27.93
C PRO A 591 29.54 -10.34 27.98
N ASP A 592 29.80 -10.87 29.17
CA ASP A 592 30.60 -12.09 29.35
C ASP A 592 29.83 -13.32 28.85
N THR A 593 28.54 -13.42 29.19
CA THR A 593 27.64 -14.44 28.65
C THR A 593 27.54 -14.33 27.14
N VAL A 594 27.27 -13.14 26.60
CA VAL A 594 27.17 -12.90 25.15
C VAL A 594 28.44 -13.34 24.44
N LEU A 595 29.62 -12.91 24.93
CA LEU A 595 30.89 -13.29 24.33
C LEU A 595 31.13 -14.81 24.38
N ALA A 596 30.86 -15.45 25.53
CA ALA A 596 31.03 -16.89 25.71
C ALA A 596 30.11 -17.70 24.77
N ARG A 597 28.91 -17.21 24.48
CA ARG A 597 27.96 -17.85 23.54
C ARG A 597 28.32 -17.64 22.07
N LEU A 598 28.87 -16.49 21.72
CA LEU A 598 29.25 -16.16 20.34
C LEU A 598 30.59 -16.80 19.92
N GLN A 599 31.51 -17.01 20.86
CA GLN A 599 32.85 -17.53 20.57
C GLN A 599 32.86 -18.88 19.83
N PRO A 600 32.05 -19.90 20.20
CA PRO A 600 31.96 -21.14 19.44
C PRO A 600 31.59 -20.94 17.98
N PHE A 601 30.66 -20.03 17.67
CA PHE A 601 30.26 -19.73 16.30
C PHE A 601 31.37 -19.04 15.50
N ALA A 602 32.08 -18.10 16.12
CA ALA A 602 33.22 -17.42 15.50
C ALA A 602 34.40 -18.36 15.21
N ALA A 603 34.50 -19.50 15.92
CA ALA A 603 35.57 -20.48 15.78
C ALA A 603 35.29 -21.59 14.74
N ILE A 604 34.09 -21.63 14.14
CA ILE A 604 33.69 -22.69 13.16
C ILE A 604 34.60 -22.67 11.92
N SER A 605 35.01 -21.48 11.48
CA SER A 605 35.82 -21.24 10.29
C SER A 605 36.47 -19.86 10.34
N PRO A 606 37.48 -19.57 9.49
CA PRO A 606 38.01 -18.22 9.34
C PRO A 606 36.91 -17.22 8.97
N LEU A 607 36.94 -16.04 9.63
CA LEU A 607 36.05 -14.93 9.30
C LEU A 607 36.66 -14.11 8.15
N LEU A 608 35.85 -13.84 7.12
CA LEU A 608 36.26 -13.11 5.93
C LEU A 608 36.03 -11.59 6.03
N ALA A 609 35.31 -11.15 7.05
CA ALA A 609 35.07 -9.75 7.38
C ALA A 609 35.07 -9.56 8.90
N GLN A 610 35.16 -8.30 9.35
CA GLN A 610 35.00 -7.99 10.76
C GLN A 610 33.59 -8.38 11.21
N ALA A 611 33.50 -9.24 12.22
CA ALA A 611 32.24 -9.56 12.87
C ALA A 611 31.68 -8.31 13.55
N THR A 612 30.39 -8.06 13.38
CA THR A 612 29.67 -7.10 14.22
C THR A 612 29.08 -7.87 15.39
N ALA A 613 29.27 -7.37 16.61
CA ALA A 613 28.65 -7.91 17.82
C ALA A 613 28.30 -6.74 18.73
N GLN A 614 27.07 -6.71 19.22
CA GLN A 614 26.52 -5.59 19.96
C GLN A 614 25.40 -6.05 20.88
N ILE A 615 25.21 -5.34 21.99
CA ILE A 615 24.10 -5.54 22.92
C ILE A 615 23.09 -4.44 22.64
N VAL A 616 21.89 -4.84 22.21
CA VAL A 616 20.87 -3.91 21.71
C VAL A 616 19.49 -4.32 22.22
N PRO A 617 18.53 -3.38 22.36
CA PRO A 617 17.13 -3.72 22.57
C PRO A 617 16.60 -4.67 21.48
N TYR A 618 15.68 -5.56 21.82
CA TYR A 618 15.15 -6.54 20.87
C TYR A 618 14.46 -5.88 19.65
N ASP A 619 13.78 -4.74 19.83
CA ASP A 619 13.15 -3.98 18.75
C ASP A 619 14.15 -3.46 17.71
N ALA A 620 15.42 -3.26 18.08
CA ALA A 620 16.48 -2.91 17.15
C ALA A 620 16.91 -4.09 16.26
N VAL A 621 16.72 -5.33 16.72
CA VAL A 621 17.00 -6.55 15.94
C VAL A 621 15.90 -6.82 14.92
N VAL A 622 14.63 -6.62 15.32
CA VAL A 622 13.44 -6.80 14.47
C VAL A 622 12.79 -5.45 14.12
N SER A 623 13.61 -4.48 13.70
CA SER A 623 13.14 -3.12 13.41
C SER A 623 12.06 -3.08 12.33
N ALA A 624 11.03 -2.25 12.54
CA ALA A 624 10.04 -1.97 11.51
C ALA A 624 10.71 -1.32 10.29
N PRO A 625 10.51 -1.84 9.07
CA PRO A 625 10.99 -1.16 7.87
C PRO A 625 10.22 0.15 7.66
N ALA A 626 10.81 1.07 6.89
CA ALA A 626 10.08 2.25 6.44
C ALA A 626 8.78 1.84 5.72
N PRO A 627 7.64 2.52 5.99
CA PRO A 627 6.39 2.25 5.28
C PRO A 627 6.59 2.38 3.77
N GLY A 628 6.08 1.43 3.01
CA GLY A 628 6.17 1.46 1.56
C GLY A 628 5.27 0.42 0.91
N PRO A 629 4.82 0.67 -0.33
CA PRO A 629 4.00 -0.27 -1.05
C PRO A 629 4.79 -1.54 -1.41
N HIS A 630 4.09 -2.66 -1.41
CA HIS A 630 4.65 -3.92 -1.87
C HIS A 630 4.73 -3.93 -3.40
N GLY A 631 5.94 -4.12 -3.93
CA GLY A 631 6.19 -4.07 -5.38
C GLY A 631 6.14 -5.42 -6.09
N GLY A 632 5.90 -6.53 -5.39
CA GLY A 632 5.85 -7.86 -6.01
C GLY A 632 7.15 -8.30 -6.68
N ARG A 633 8.31 -7.97 -6.11
CA ARG A 633 9.61 -8.18 -6.78
C ARG A 633 10.21 -9.54 -6.44
N GLY A 634 10.60 -10.28 -7.48
CA GLY A 634 11.46 -11.46 -7.39
C GLY A 634 10.78 -12.78 -7.77
N GLU A 635 9.49 -12.92 -7.48
CA GLU A 635 8.67 -14.13 -7.72
C GLU A 635 9.42 -15.45 -7.47
N PRO A 636 10.04 -15.62 -6.28
CA PRO A 636 10.91 -16.77 -6.01
C PRO A 636 10.14 -18.09 -6.12
N VAL A 637 10.75 -19.09 -6.74
CA VAL A 637 10.39 -20.48 -6.43
C VAL A 637 11.11 -20.82 -5.14
N SER A 638 10.36 -21.03 -4.08
CA SER A 638 10.87 -21.36 -2.73
C SER A 638 10.47 -22.77 -2.32
N ARG A 639 11.40 -23.48 -1.69
CA ARG A 639 11.18 -24.79 -1.07
C ARG A 639 11.63 -24.76 0.38
N SER A 640 10.85 -25.41 1.24
CA SER A 640 11.13 -25.50 2.67
C SER A 640 11.16 -26.95 3.15
N GLY A 641 12.06 -27.22 4.11
CA GLY A 641 12.22 -28.53 4.73
C GLY A 641 12.67 -28.40 6.18
N LEU A 642 12.32 -29.38 7.01
CA LEU A 642 12.66 -29.44 8.43
C LEU A 642 13.57 -30.64 8.70
N LEU A 643 14.55 -30.44 9.59
CA LEU A 643 15.54 -31.45 9.97
C LEU A 643 15.73 -31.47 11.49
N GLU A 644 15.86 -32.66 12.06
CA GLU A 644 16.30 -32.82 13.45
C GLU A 644 17.80 -32.61 13.58
N HIS A 645 18.61 -33.09 12.62
CA HIS A 645 20.07 -33.04 12.68
C HIS A 645 20.71 -32.67 11.33
N LEU A 646 21.79 -31.90 11.36
CA LEU A 646 22.68 -31.69 10.21
C LEU A 646 23.78 -32.76 10.18
N THR A 647 23.40 -33.99 9.84
CA THR A 647 24.33 -35.11 9.70
C THR A 647 25.35 -34.89 8.57
N PRO A 648 26.47 -35.63 8.51
CA PRO A 648 27.41 -35.55 7.40
C PRO A 648 26.75 -35.76 6.03
N GLU A 649 25.79 -36.70 5.94
CA GLU A 649 25.06 -36.97 4.71
C GLU A 649 24.14 -35.79 4.32
N ALA A 650 23.33 -35.30 5.27
CA ALA A 650 22.44 -34.17 5.03
C ALA A 650 23.24 -32.93 4.60
N SER A 651 24.33 -32.64 5.30
CA SER A 651 25.22 -31.51 5.03
C SER A 651 25.88 -31.60 3.66
N ALA A 652 26.36 -32.78 3.25
CA ALA A 652 26.91 -32.99 1.91
C ALA A 652 25.88 -32.80 0.80
N ARG A 653 24.66 -33.29 0.99
CA ARG A 653 23.58 -33.18 0.01
C ARG A 653 23.05 -31.75 -0.12
N LEU A 654 22.90 -31.03 0.99
CA LEU A 654 22.53 -29.60 1.01
C LEU A 654 23.64 -28.74 0.37
N ALA A 655 24.91 -29.03 0.65
CA ALA A 655 26.01 -28.36 -0.02
C ALA A 655 25.99 -28.60 -1.55
N GLY A 656 25.63 -29.81 -1.97
CA GLY A 656 25.43 -30.16 -3.38
C GLY A 656 24.32 -29.33 -4.06
N LEU A 657 23.23 -29.03 -3.36
CA LEU A 657 22.17 -28.14 -3.85
C LEU A 657 22.68 -26.71 -4.08
N VAL A 658 23.44 -26.17 -3.14
CA VAL A 658 24.02 -24.81 -3.27
C VAL A 658 25.04 -24.79 -4.41
N ALA A 659 25.91 -25.80 -4.50
CA ALA A 659 26.93 -25.92 -5.53
C ALA A 659 26.35 -26.06 -6.95
N SER A 660 25.12 -26.55 -7.11
CA SER A 660 24.46 -26.64 -8.42
C SER A 660 24.21 -25.26 -9.05
N GLY A 661 24.13 -24.21 -8.23
CA GLY A 661 23.83 -22.85 -8.66
C GLY A 661 22.38 -22.61 -9.09
N ASP A 662 21.48 -23.59 -8.85
CA ASP A 662 20.03 -23.46 -9.09
C ASP A 662 19.32 -22.66 -7.99
N THR A 663 19.96 -22.55 -6.83
CA THR A 663 19.53 -21.72 -5.70
C THR A 663 20.34 -20.42 -5.68
N TYR A 664 19.67 -19.27 -5.56
CA TYR A 664 20.35 -17.98 -5.36
C TYR A 664 20.30 -17.49 -3.91
N PHE A 665 19.39 -18.04 -3.11
CA PHE A 665 19.24 -17.77 -1.69
C PHE A 665 18.99 -19.09 -0.95
N PHE A 666 19.91 -19.47 -0.08
CA PHE A 666 19.80 -20.64 0.79
C PHE A 666 19.86 -20.18 2.25
N GLN A 667 18.93 -20.62 3.08
CA GLN A 667 18.88 -20.27 4.49
C GLN A 667 18.69 -21.51 5.36
N ILE A 668 19.34 -21.54 6.51
CA ILE A 668 19.02 -22.46 7.60
C ILE A 668 18.73 -21.65 8.86
N ARG A 669 17.58 -21.87 9.47
CA ARG A 669 17.24 -21.30 10.78
C ARG A 669 17.38 -22.39 11.84
N SER A 670 18.06 -22.10 12.95
CA SER A 670 17.96 -22.95 14.12
C SER A 670 16.59 -22.81 14.78
N THR A 671 16.02 -23.94 15.15
CA THR A 671 14.79 -24.10 15.91
C THR A 671 15.13 -24.89 17.17
N GLY A 672 14.19 -25.69 17.69
CA GLY A 672 14.41 -26.47 18.90
C GLY A 672 14.31 -25.64 20.18
N GLY A 673 14.98 -26.08 21.25
CA GLY A 673 14.90 -25.41 22.55
C GLY A 673 13.48 -25.50 23.14
N ALA A 674 12.98 -24.39 23.67
CA ALA A 674 11.63 -24.29 24.23
C ALA A 674 10.53 -24.69 23.22
N ALA A 675 10.74 -24.48 21.92
CA ALA A 675 9.81 -24.91 20.89
C ALA A 675 9.61 -26.44 20.86
N SER A 676 10.60 -27.22 21.31
CA SER A 676 10.55 -28.70 21.41
C SER A 676 9.98 -29.21 22.73
N ASP A 677 9.87 -28.37 23.76
CA ASP A 677 9.25 -28.75 25.04
C ASP A 677 7.73 -28.91 24.90
N VAL A 678 7.13 -28.30 23.87
CA VAL A 678 5.70 -28.39 23.56
C VAL A 678 5.40 -29.72 22.85
N PRO A 679 4.42 -30.52 23.31
CA PRO A 679 4.04 -31.76 22.64
C PRO A 679 3.64 -31.57 21.17
N ALA A 680 4.03 -32.50 20.31
CA ALA A 680 3.79 -32.45 18.86
C ALA A 680 2.29 -32.36 18.48
N ASP A 681 1.38 -32.83 19.33
CA ASP A 681 -0.06 -32.80 19.12
C ASP A 681 -0.78 -31.64 19.83
N ALA A 682 -0.06 -30.80 20.58
CA ALA A 682 -0.62 -29.66 21.31
C ALA A 682 -1.11 -28.53 20.40
N THR A 683 -0.59 -28.48 19.17
CA THR A 683 -0.90 -27.48 18.13
C THR A 683 -0.97 -28.14 16.76
N ALA A 684 -1.51 -27.45 15.74
CA ALA A 684 -1.48 -27.96 14.36
C ALA A 684 -0.07 -27.94 13.74
N TYR A 685 0.86 -27.15 14.29
CA TYR A 685 2.28 -27.30 14.00
C TYR A 685 2.83 -28.55 14.71
N GLY A 686 3.08 -29.62 13.95
CA GLY A 686 3.46 -30.93 14.51
C GLY A 686 4.97 -31.22 14.57
N HIS A 687 5.80 -30.47 13.84
CA HIS A 687 7.23 -30.78 13.66
C HIS A 687 8.11 -30.24 14.80
N ARG A 688 7.74 -30.53 16.04
CA ARG A 688 8.37 -29.99 17.27
C ARG A 688 9.79 -30.52 17.54
N SER A 689 10.17 -31.66 16.96
CA SER A 689 11.52 -32.24 17.08
C SER A 689 12.57 -31.55 16.21
N ALA A 690 12.16 -30.80 15.18
CA ALA A 690 13.11 -30.20 14.26
C ALA A 690 14.00 -29.15 14.96
N ASN A 691 15.32 -29.25 14.76
CA ASN A 691 16.30 -28.24 15.18
C ASN A 691 16.68 -27.29 14.04
N PHE A 692 16.31 -27.60 12.79
CA PHE A 692 16.66 -26.78 11.64
C PHE A 692 15.50 -26.65 10.65
N SER A 693 15.26 -25.40 10.22
CA SER A 693 14.39 -25.07 9.08
C SER A 693 15.23 -24.60 7.90
N VAL A 694 15.22 -25.39 6.82
CA VAL A 694 15.95 -25.14 5.59
C VAL A 694 15.04 -24.48 4.55
N VAL A 695 15.55 -23.47 3.87
CA VAL A 695 14.87 -22.76 2.78
C VAL A 695 15.83 -22.62 1.60
N ALA A 696 15.35 -22.94 0.40
CA ALA A 696 16.06 -22.67 -0.85
C ALA A 696 15.15 -21.90 -1.82
N MET A 697 15.66 -20.80 -2.39
CA MET A 697 14.99 -20.05 -3.44
C MET A 697 15.77 -20.10 -4.75
N GLY A 698 15.07 -20.43 -5.82
CA GLY A 698 15.59 -20.53 -7.17
C GLY A 698 14.74 -19.78 -8.18
N ALA A 699 15.31 -19.57 -9.37
CA ALA A 699 14.64 -18.89 -10.47
C ALA A 699 13.86 -19.86 -11.39
N SER A 700 14.14 -21.17 -11.32
CA SER A 700 13.53 -22.19 -12.18
C SER A 700 12.85 -23.25 -11.34
N ARG A 701 11.52 -23.36 -11.50
CA ARG A 701 10.72 -24.37 -10.80
C ARG A 701 11.16 -25.78 -11.16
N SER A 702 11.24 -26.11 -12.44
CA SER A 702 11.63 -27.46 -12.89
C SER A 702 13.00 -27.91 -12.35
N ARG A 703 13.99 -27.02 -12.32
CA ARG A 703 15.33 -27.35 -11.80
C ARG A 703 15.33 -27.46 -10.28
N LEU A 704 14.73 -26.51 -9.56
CA LEU A 704 14.71 -26.54 -8.11
C LEU A 704 13.91 -27.75 -7.60
N ASP A 705 12.76 -28.04 -8.21
CA ASP A 705 11.88 -29.15 -7.83
C ASP A 705 12.60 -30.49 -8.01
N ALA A 706 13.25 -30.72 -9.16
CA ALA A 706 14.00 -31.95 -9.39
C ALA A 706 15.13 -32.16 -8.37
N ARG A 707 15.81 -31.08 -7.96
CA ARG A 707 16.86 -31.15 -6.93
C ARG A 707 16.28 -31.36 -5.54
N TRP A 708 15.19 -30.68 -5.21
CA TRP A 708 14.55 -30.73 -3.91
C TRP A 708 13.86 -32.07 -3.65
N ASP A 709 13.18 -32.62 -4.65
CA ASP A 709 12.55 -33.94 -4.57
C ASP A 709 13.60 -35.05 -4.37
N ALA A 710 14.79 -34.88 -4.95
CA ALA A 710 15.95 -35.75 -4.71
C ALA A 710 16.57 -35.58 -3.30
N LEU A 711 16.05 -34.68 -2.47
CA LEU A 711 16.40 -34.50 -1.06
C LEU A 711 15.24 -34.86 -0.11
N ALA A 712 14.12 -35.37 -0.63
CA ALA A 712 12.90 -35.55 0.16
C ALA A 712 13.10 -36.46 1.39
N ASP A 713 13.96 -37.48 1.27
CA ASP A 713 14.31 -38.41 2.35
C ASP A 713 15.24 -37.81 3.41
N VAL A 714 15.84 -36.65 3.16
CA VAL A 714 16.62 -35.91 4.15
C VAL A 714 15.70 -35.20 5.14
N PHE A 715 14.52 -34.74 4.69
CA PHE A 715 13.61 -33.92 5.48
C PHE A 715 12.54 -34.75 6.20
N GLU A 716 12.15 -34.28 7.39
CA GLU A 716 11.08 -34.89 8.20
C GLU A 716 9.76 -34.12 8.14
N GLY A 717 9.75 -32.99 7.44
CA GLY A 717 8.61 -32.12 7.31
C GLY A 717 8.91 -30.84 6.56
N MET A 718 7.96 -29.91 6.59
CA MET A 718 8.01 -28.65 5.86
C MET A 718 7.43 -27.53 6.71
N TYR A 719 8.05 -26.35 6.66
CA TYR A 719 7.45 -25.13 7.20
C TYR A 719 6.73 -24.36 6.09
N LEU A 720 5.38 -24.37 6.15
CA LEU A 720 4.50 -23.87 5.08
C LEU A 720 4.79 -22.42 4.66
N SER A 721 5.18 -21.55 5.59
CA SER A 721 5.33 -20.12 5.32
C SER A 721 6.45 -19.77 4.33
N PHE A 722 7.39 -20.71 4.10
CA PHE A 722 8.49 -20.55 3.15
C PHE A 722 8.32 -21.39 1.87
N ASP A 723 7.18 -22.04 1.65
CA ASP A 723 7.00 -22.94 0.52
C ASP A 723 6.03 -22.40 -0.56
N THR A 724 6.39 -22.63 -1.82
CA THR A 724 5.65 -22.18 -3.02
C THR A 724 5.18 -23.35 -3.89
N ASP A 725 5.36 -24.58 -3.42
CA ASP A 725 4.83 -25.77 -4.04
C ASP A 725 3.32 -25.88 -3.78
N LEU A 726 2.58 -26.20 -4.84
CA LEU A 726 1.12 -26.31 -4.83
C LEU A 726 0.67 -27.75 -5.06
N ARG A 727 1.61 -28.68 -5.26
CA ARG A 727 1.33 -30.10 -5.44
C ARG A 727 0.57 -30.65 -4.23
N PRO A 728 -0.65 -31.22 -4.42
CA PRO A 728 -1.49 -31.67 -3.32
C PRO A 728 -0.82 -32.67 -2.38
N GLU A 729 0.09 -33.51 -2.89
CA GLU A 729 0.84 -34.49 -2.11
C GLU A 729 1.72 -33.86 -1.01
N ARG A 730 2.13 -32.59 -1.15
CA ARG A 730 2.98 -31.87 -0.17
C ARG A 730 2.24 -31.54 1.12
N VAL A 731 0.90 -31.71 1.17
CA VAL A 731 0.12 -31.44 2.38
C VAL A 731 0.54 -32.31 3.57
N ALA A 732 1.00 -33.54 3.30
CA ALA A 732 1.47 -34.46 4.33
C ALA A 732 2.84 -34.04 4.91
N ASP A 733 3.63 -33.28 4.16
CA ASP A 733 4.92 -32.77 4.62
C ASP A 733 4.74 -31.60 5.61
N ALA A 734 3.65 -30.83 5.49
CA ALA A 734 3.32 -29.76 6.43
C ALA A 734 2.54 -30.27 7.66
N PHE A 735 1.73 -31.31 7.48
CA PHE A 735 0.85 -31.85 8.51
C PHE A 735 1.02 -33.37 8.61
N PRO A 736 1.65 -33.87 9.68
CA PRO A 736 1.78 -35.31 9.93
C PRO A 736 0.41 -36.04 9.88
N PRO A 737 0.34 -37.34 9.55
CA PRO A 737 -0.92 -38.03 9.26
C PRO A 737 -2.03 -37.88 10.31
N ALA A 738 -1.69 -37.91 11.60
CA ALA A 738 -2.64 -37.69 12.69
C ALA A 738 -3.14 -36.24 12.74
N THR A 739 -2.21 -35.27 12.65
CA THR A 739 -2.49 -33.82 12.55
C THR A 739 -3.38 -33.52 11.36
N LEU A 740 -3.08 -34.05 10.18
CA LEU A 740 -3.86 -33.83 8.96
C LEU A 740 -5.27 -34.41 9.09
N SER A 741 -5.42 -35.59 9.69
CA SER A 741 -6.73 -36.19 9.94
C SER A 741 -7.60 -35.30 10.84
N ARG A 742 -7.04 -34.82 11.95
CA ARG A 742 -7.73 -33.90 12.88
C ARG A 742 -8.05 -32.56 12.22
N LEU A 743 -7.12 -31.99 11.47
CA LEU A 743 -7.32 -30.72 10.76
C LEU A 743 -8.45 -30.82 9.72
N ARG A 744 -8.54 -31.96 9.00
CA ARG A 744 -9.65 -32.21 8.07
C ARG A 744 -11.00 -32.28 8.77
N GLU A 745 -11.07 -32.84 9.98
CA GLU A 745 -12.30 -32.86 10.78
C GLU A 745 -12.72 -31.44 11.17
N VAL A 746 -11.80 -30.64 11.73
CA VAL A 746 -12.06 -29.24 12.08
C VAL A 746 -12.50 -28.45 10.85
N LYS A 747 -11.76 -28.56 9.74
CA LYS A 747 -12.07 -27.83 8.50
C LYS A 747 -13.45 -28.18 7.95
N ARG A 748 -13.87 -29.46 7.95
CA ARG A 748 -15.23 -29.84 7.52
C ARG A 748 -16.32 -29.24 8.42
N ARG A 749 -16.03 -28.98 9.69
CA ARG A 749 -16.98 -28.37 10.63
C ARG A 749 -17.10 -26.86 10.44
N VAL A 750 -15.99 -26.16 10.29
CA VAL A 750 -15.96 -24.67 10.27
C VAL A 750 -15.95 -24.06 8.87
N ASP A 751 -15.57 -24.84 7.85
CA ASP A 751 -15.54 -24.45 6.44
C ASP A 751 -15.94 -25.64 5.53
N PRO A 752 -17.19 -26.16 5.64
CA PRO A 752 -17.65 -27.30 4.85
C PRO A 752 -17.66 -27.03 3.33
N THR A 753 -17.75 -25.76 2.93
CA THR A 753 -17.79 -25.33 1.53
C THR A 753 -16.43 -24.97 0.96
N ASN A 754 -15.36 -25.06 1.76
CA ASN A 754 -13.99 -24.75 1.38
C ASN A 754 -13.84 -23.31 0.82
N VAL A 755 -14.40 -22.33 1.52
CA VAL A 755 -14.23 -20.89 1.24
C VAL A 755 -12.75 -20.52 1.29
N PHE A 756 -12.02 -21.00 2.31
CA PHE A 756 -10.60 -20.75 2.51
C PHE A 756 -9.76 -21.81 1.78
N ARG A 757 -9.76 -21.73 0.45
CA ARG A 757 -9.13 -22.70 -0.45
C ARG A 757 -7.81 -22.28 -1.09
N ASP A 758 -7.45 -20.99 -1.02
CA ASP A 758 -6.21 -20.44 -1.60
C ASP A 758 -4.95 -20.79 -0.77
N ASN A 759 -4.90 -22.03 -0.27
CA ASN A 759 -3.86 -22.57 0.62
C ASN A 759 -3.53 -24.02 0.23
N LEU A 760 -2.62 -24.70 0.96
CA LEU A 760 -2.39 -26.14 0.79
C LEU A 760 -3.73 -26.91 0.88
N PRO A 761 -4.04 -27.82 -0.06
CA PRO A 761 -5.37 -28.42 -0.19
C PRO A 761 -5.62 -29.50 0.88
N VAL A 762 -6.01 -29.08 2.08
CA VAL A 762 -6.26 -29.97 3.23
C VAL A 762 -7.37 -31.00 2.95
N LEU A 763 -8.45 -30.61 2.27
CA LEU A 763 -9.56 -31.51 1.94
C LEU A 763 -9.31 -32.37 0.69
N GLY A 764 -8.14 -32.25 0.06
CA GLY A 764 -7.81 -32.86 -1.23
C GLY A 764 -8.03 -31.90 -2.41
N PRO A 765 -7.65 -32.30 -3.64
CA PRO A 765 -7.87 -31.49 -4.84
C PRO A 765 -9.37 -31.26 -5.06
N ASP A 766 -9.76 -30.03 -5.41
CA ASP A 766 -11.12 -29.76 -5.87
C ASP A 766 -11.29 -30.47 -7.23
N PRO A 767 -12.32 -31.29 -7.45
CA PRO A 767 -12.57 -31.95 -8.75
C PRO A 767 -12.62 -31.01 -9.96
N LEU A 768 -12.68 -29.69 -9.72
CA LEU A 768 -12.76 -28.63 -10.74
C LEU A 768 -11.52 -27.74 -10.84
N ASP A 769 -10.47 -27.98 -10.04
CA ASP A 769 -9.18 -27.30 -10.21
C ASP A 769 -8.55 -27.77 -11.54
N ARG A 770 -8.70 -26.97 -12.59
CA ARG A 770 -7.92 -27.14 -13.83
C ARG A 770 -6.46 -26.88 -13.52
N GLU A 771 -5.56 -27.64 -14.16
CA GLU A 771 -4.11 -27.50 -13.99
C GLU A 771 -3.66 -26.02 -14.01
N PRO A 772 -2.70 -25.65 -13.15
CA PRO A 772 -2.18 -24.29 -13.12
C PRO A 772 -1.68 -23.89 -14.51
N ARG A 773 -2.16 -22.76 -15.02
CA ARG A 773 -1.62 -22.15 -16.24
C ARG A 773 -0.12 -21.92 -16.03
N GLU A 774 0.72 -22.57 -16.83
CA GLU A 774 2.09 -22.14 -17.03
C GLU A 774 2.06 -20.65 -17.36
N ALA A 775 2.81 -19.85 -16.60
CA ALA A 775 3.05 -18.46 -16.98
C ALA A 775 3.63 -18.49 -18.39
N ALA A 776 2.90 -17.91 -19.35
CA ALA A 776 3.38 -17.81 -20.71
C ALA A 776 4.76 -17.14 -20.68
N PRO A 777 5.78 -17.68 -21.37
CA PRO A 777 7.07 -17.04 -21.43
C PRO A 777 6.87 -15.63 -21.98
N ALA A 778 7.48 -14.63 -21.33
CA ALA A 778 7.51 -13.27 -21.85
C ALA A 778 7.94 -13.33 -23.33
N PRO A 779 7.23 -12.65 -24.24
CA PRO A 779 7.64 -12.64 -25.64
C PRO A 779 9.08 -12.16 -25.70
N ALA A 780 9.93 -12.96 -26.34
CA ALA A 780 11.31 -12.58 -26.60
C ALA A 780 11.30 -11.23 -27.32
N ARG A 781 11.80 -10.19 -26.64
CA ARG A 781 12.15 -8.92 -27.27
C ARG A 781 13.57 -9.02 -27.81
#